data_AF-A0A7X7XF75-F1
#
_entry.id   AF-A0A7X7XF75-F1
#
_cell.length_a   1.000
_cell.length_b   1.000
_cell.length_c   1.000
_cell.angle_alpha   90.00
_cell.angle_beta   90.00
_cell.angle_gamma   90.00
#
_symmetry.space_group_name_H-M   'P 1'
#
loop_
_entity.id
_entity.type
_entity.pdbx_description
1 polymer ?
#
loop_
_entity_poly.entity_id
_entity_poly.type
_entity_poly.pdbx_seq_one_letter_code
_entity_poly.pdbx_strand_id
1 'polypeptide(L)'
;MSRSNRLRDDRQKLLTLLRRDGLRLATPERPLFKPDGRAVDWWLDTLRVTLTPEGACLAGRCLLRLLERFDGRQLATGGTIGIPLLQACVALSGGRYRGLIVRKELKPYGTRLWIEGPVDTAEPVVLVDDSLVSGFAMDAARRRLEAAGLRVEGGVVLVRFGWADGFARFRSMGYHMEYLFDVWEDAIAPTPAPDAVPPNPTRTPAGLAAGGPAIPAGLTPPEAARRACAAVLAEGRLPGPPECLDQPYDSAGGAWVSLRDRAEPRRRYARAGFWRFPEEGDPADPAADLVAAAVRVALELPPGREGLDLLDRSGVGVTFFSRLKPCTLGELDNRRYGIVVRSRERPHRMGGALPGMPGIAGEWAQFEHARATNAGLLPAEPWQLFRHSLVKVVEPDVAWPPGGVPAAATDPGWNRTPDGSFPGRRPVEGGDGAAWPRLASAWAGFLSRVVGAAGAVPSGYHPFQDRFDPALDAAGTARLAWSLARHAGRVSAGGLGDQVRRIIRPLVTGLRRIPGDGLRWAEPSHGSTISAHAWLLLALCHLPSEEPGAGLIPDLEAALWGTLDRHGRIVDNRMAEDGVEVEEDVGGLVLLALAYAACAGHSAWDRARWLTAFRFYRHRFRYAGSVRPMPGLMQAFSVGARAAADEEVAAAAHEVAARALSCLSRRTGEFFTGDPAGPPTVRTALCLEGLGAVVDLAVELGQGLLIRKYRRAVDAGCRLLDRLTIQGTDGGRLPGLLRASGGVRDGRGLSRVDIAGVGHCLSTAEWVLASLQNQSVLSPSLE
;
A
#
# COMPACT_ATOMS: atom_id res chain seq x y z
N MET A 1 -27.89 -25.79 25.40
CA MET A 1 -27.36 -24.50 24.88
C MET A 1 -26.79 -24.70 23.48
N SER A 2 -27.07 -23.79 22.54
CA SER A 2 -26.43 -23.81 21.22
C SER A 2 -24.89 -23.71 21.33
N ARG A 3 -24.17 -24.37 20.43
CA ARG A 3 -22.70 -24.36 20.34
C ARG A 3 -22.13 -22.93 20.26
N SER A 4 -22.89 -21.97 19.74
CA SER A 4 -22.55 -20.53 19.70
C SER A 4 -22.68 -19.84 21.08
N ASN A 5 -23.69 -20.18 21.88
CA ASN A 5 -23.89 -19.58 23.21
C ASN A 5 -22.81 -20.05 24.19
N ARG A 6 -22.46 -21.34 24.18
CA ARG A 6 -21.39 -21.88 25.04
C ARG A 6 -20.05 -21.19 24.79
N LEU A 7 -19.74 -20.85 23.53
CA LEU A 7 -18.51 -20.14 23.18
C LEU A 7 -18.50 -18.69 23.65
N ARG A 8 -19.63 -17.98 23.55
CA ARG A 8 -19.74 -16.62 24.09
C ARG A 8 -19.54 -16.64 25.61
N ASP A 9 -20.11 -17.62 26.28
CA ASP A 9 -19.97 -17.78 27.74
C ASP A 9 -18.54 -18.14 28.13
N ASP A 10 -17.89 -19.05 27.40
CA ASP A 10 -16.48 -19.40 27.63
C ASP A 10 -15.55 -18.19 27.42
N ARG A 11 -15.77 -17.41 26.34
CA ARG A 11 -15.02 -16.17 26.08
C ARG A 11 -15.23 -15.16 27.20
N GLN A 12 -16.47 -14.96 27.65
CA GLN A 12 -16.79 -13.99 28.70
C GLN A 12 -16.17 -14.38 30.04
N LYS A 13 -16.25 -15.66 30.42
CA LYS A 13 -15.61 -16.16 31.66
C LYS A 13 -14.10 -15.99 31.62
N LEU A 14 -13.47 -16.32 30.49
CA LEU A 14 -12.03 -16.15 30.32
C LEU A 14 -11.61 -14.68 30.42
N LEU A 15 -12.39 -13.76 29.83
CA LEU A 15 -12.15 -12.33 29.94
C LEU A 15 -12.22 -11.85 31.41
N THR A 16 -13.18 -12.34 32.18
CA THR A 16 -13.29 -12.04 33.61
C THR A 16 -12.05 -12.50 34.37
N LEU A 17 -11.56 -13.72 34.11
CA LEU A 17 -10.33 -14.22 34.73
C LEU A 17 -9.10 -13.40 34.32
N LEU A 18 -8.98 -13.04 33.05
CA LEU A 18 -7.89 -12.18 32.55
C LEU A 18 -7.87 -10.82 33.23
N ARG A 19 -9.04 -10.17 33.37
CA ARG A 19 -9.15 -8.86 34.06
C ARG A 19 -8.84 -8.96 35.55
N ARG A 20 -9.31 -10.02 36.22
CA ARG A 20 -9.14 -10.20 37.67
C ARG A 20 -7.72 -10.62 38.04
N ASP A 21 -7.17 -11.62 37.35
CA ASP A 21 -5.96 -12.32 37.78
C ASP A 21 -4.76 -12.06 36.87
N GLY A 22 -5.00 -11.71 35.60
CA GLY A 22 -3.97 -11.49 34.59
C GLY A 22 -3.54 -10.04 34.44
N LEU A 23 -4.44 -9.06 34.64
CA LEU A 23 -4.10 -7.64 34.60
C LEU A 23 -3.52 -7.19 35.94
N ARG A 24 -2.25 -6.79 35.94
CA ARG A 24 -1.54 -6.29 37.11
C ARG A 24 -1.40 -4.79 37.00
N LEU A 25 -1.78 -4.06 38.04
CA LEU A 25 -1.52 -2.63 38.16
C LEU A 25 -0.27 -2.40 39.02
N ALA A 26 0.55 -1.44 38.63
CA ALA A 26 1.68 -1.01 39.43
C ALA A 26 1.19 -0.27 40.67
N THR A 27 1.87 -0.49 41.80
CA THR A 27 1.70 0.31 43.01
C THR A 27 3.06 0.85 43.46
N PRO A 28 3.12 1.90 44.31
CA PRO A 28 4.41 2.39 44.84
C PRO A 28 5.26 1.29 45.50
N GLU A 29 4.61 0.30 46.11
CA GLU A 29 5.26 -0.84 46.77
C GLU A 29 5.63 -1.97 45.81
N ARG A 30 5.01 -1.99 44.61
CA ARG A 30 5.19 -3.03 43.58
C ARG A 30 5.26 -2.39 42.20
N PRO A 31 6.37 -1.70 41.88
CA PRO A 31 6.57 -1.15 40.56
C PRO A 31 6.72 -2.26 39.53
N LEU A 32 6.25 -1.99 38.30
CA LEU A 32 6.36 -2.88 37.16
C LEU A 32 7.29 -2.24 36.13
N PHE A 33 8.11 -3.06 35.48
CA PHE A 33 9.12 -2.60 34.53
C PHE A 33 9.11 -3.39 33.24
N LYS A 34 9.42 -2.72 32.14
CA LYS A 34 9.74 -3.34 30.85
C LYS A 34 11.13 -4.00 30.90
N PRO A 35 11.45 -4.89 29.93
CA PRO A 35 12.80 -5.44 29.79
C PRO A 35 13.91 -4.39 29.64
N ASP A 36 13.57 -3.17 29.20
CA ASP A 36 14.50 -2.05 29.07
C ASP A 36 14.60 -1.18 30.35
N GLY A 37 13.99 -1.61 31.45
CA GLY A 37 14.04 -0.94 32.75
C GLY A 37 13.04 0.21 32.93
N ARG A 38 12.25 0.57 31.90
CA ARG A 38 11.24 1.63 32.04
C ARG A 38 10.04 1.17 32.85
N ALA A 39 9.58 2.01 33.77
CA ALA A 39 8.38 1.76 34.57
C ALA A 39 7.11 1.76 33.71
N VAL A 40 6.10 0.98 34.13
CA VAL A 40 4.77 0.92 33.50
C VAL A 40 3.67 0.85 34.55
N ASP A 41 2.51 1.41 34.21
CA ASP A 41 1.35 1.45 35.11
C ASP A 41 0.62 0.11 35.22
N TRP A 42 0.80 -0.76 34.23
CA TRP A 42 0.18 -2.08 34.22
C TRP A 42 1.00 -3.10 33.43
N TRP A 43 0.75 -4.38 33.71
CA TRP A 43 1.34 -5.53 33.02
C TRP A 43 0.29 -6.63 32.82
N LEU A 44 0.33 -7.29 31.66
CA LEU A 44 -0.52 -8.46 31.38
C LEU A 44 0.28 -9.74 31.64
N ASP A 45 -0.09 -10.46 32.69
CA ASP A 45 0.47 -11.76 33.08
C ASP A 45 -0.55 -12.87 32.81
N THR A 46 -0.58 -13.36 31.58
CA THR A 46 -1.55 -14.38 31.14
C THR A 46 -1.35 -15.73 31.83
N LEU A 47 -0.14 -16.04 32.30
CA LEU A 47 0.21 -17.33 32.91
C LEU A 47 -0.54 -17.57 34.22
N ARG A 48 -0.90 -16.50 34.95
CA ARG A 48 -1.75 -16.60 36.15
C ARG A 48 -3.14 -17.15 35.85
N VAL A 49 -3.59 -17.05 34.60
CA VAL A 49 -4.86 -17.59 34.13
C VAL A 49 -4.63 -18.91 33.40
N THR A 50 -3.71 -18.95 32.43
CA THR A 50 -3.54 -20.10 31.52
C THR A 50 -2.86 -21.31 32.18
N LEU A 51 -2.21 -21.15 33.34
CA LEU A 51 -1.72 -22.27 34.16
C LEU A 51 -2.73 -22.78 35.21
N THR A 52 -3.96 -22.25 35.21
CA THR A 52 -5.05 -22.80 36.03
C THR A 52 -5.87 -23.83 35.23
N PRO A 53 -6.46 -24.85 35.88
CA PRO A 53 -7.30 -25.83 35.17
C PRO A 53 -8.45 -25.17 34.40
N GLU A 54 -9.13 -24.20 35.01
CA GLU A 54 -10.25 -23.49 34.40
C GLU A 54 -9.78 -22.60 33.24
N GLY A 55 -8.75 -21.77 33.45
CA GLY A 55 -8.25 -20.85 32.44
C GLY A 55 -7.66 -21.56 31.21
N ALA A 56 -6.89 -22.64 31.40
CA ALA A 56 -6.39 -23.47 30.31
C ALA A 56 -7.53 -24.07 29.48
N CYS A 57 -8.55 -24.62 30.14
CA CYS A 57 -9.69 -25.22 29.46
C CYS A 57 -10.53 -24.20 28.67
N LEU A 58 -10.78 -23.02 29.24
CA LEU A 58 -11.51 -21.94 28.59
C LEU A 58 -10.72 -21.41 27.37
N ALA A 59 -9.43 -21.13 27.56
CA ALA A 59 -8.57 -20.64 26.49
C ALA A 59 -8.46 -21.65 25.34
N GLY A 60 -8.17 -22.92 25.63
CA GLY A 60 -8.07 -23.96 24.60
C GLY A 60 -9.36 -24.13 23.78
N ARG A 61 -10.54 -24.14 24.42
CA ARG A 61 -11.83 -24.21 23.70
C ARG A 61 -12.08 -23.00 22.81
N CYS A 62 -11.69 -21.81 23.24
CA CYS A 62 -11.84 -20.60 22.44
C CYS A 62 -10.85 -20.58 21.26
N LEU A 63 -9.58 -20.90 21.51
CA LEU A 63 -8.53 -20.92 20.48
C LEU A 63 -8.79 -21.98 19.40
N LEU A 64 -9.31 -23.15 19.75
CA LEU A 64 -9.69 -24.18 18.77
C LEU A 64 -10.67 -23.67 17.70
N ARG A 65 -11.49 -22.65 18.00
CA ARG A 65 -12.39 -22.03 17.01
C ARG A 65 -11.71 -21.09 16.04
N LEU A 66 -10.67 -20.43 16.50
CA LEU A 66 -9.83 -19.61 15.64
C LEU A 66 -8.99 -20.52 14.75
N LEU A 67 -8.45 -21.60 15.32
CA LEU A 67 -7.68 -22.63 14.61
C LEU A 67 -8.49 -23.37 13.53
N GLU A 68 -9.81 -23.47 13.65
CA GLU A 68 -10.69 -24.04 12.61
C GLU A 68 -10.64 -23.24 11.29
N ARG A 69 -10.13 -22.00 11.29
CA ARG A 69 -9.99 -21.13 10.12
C ARG A 69 -8.68 -21.31 9.35
N PHE A 70 -7.78 -22.14 9.89
CA PHE A 70 -6.50 -22.48 9.29
C PHE A 70 -6.58 -23.87 8.68
N ASP A 71 -5.82 -24.09 7.60
CA ASP A 71 -5.67 -25.41 6.99
C ASP A 71 -4.74 -26.30 7.84
N GLY A 72 -3.69 -25.68 8.41
CA GLY A 72 -2.63 -26.32 9.17
C GLY A 72 -3.11 -27.00 10.46
N ARG A 73 -2.64 -28.23 10.66
CA ARG A 73 -2.93 -29.07 11.83
C ARG A 73 -1.76 -29.23 12.79
N GLN A 74 -0.63 -28.61 12.47
CA GLN A 74 0.56 -28.59 13.31
C GLN A 74 0.68 -27.25 14.03
N LEU A 75 0.53 -27.26 15.36
CA LEU A 75 0.62 -26.07 16.19
C LEU A 75 2.05 -25.88 16.68
N ALA A 76 2.51 -24.63 16.72
CA ALA A 76 3.85 -24.28 17.19
C ALA A 76 3.79 -23.14 18.20
N THR A 77 4.68 -23.13 19.19
CA THR A 77 4.88 -21.97 20.07
C THR A 77 6.36 -21.63 20.16
N GLY A 78 6.68 -20.34 20.21
CA GLY A 78 8.02 -19.84 20.49
C GLY A 78 8.22 -19.62 21.99
N GLY A 79 9.33 -20.11 22.55
CA GLY A 79 9.60 -19.94 23.98
C GLY A 79 8.63 -20.73 24.88
N THR A 80 8.52 -20.31 26.15
CA THR A 80 7.81 -21.08 27.18
C THR A 80 6.39 -20.59 27.47
N ILE A 81 6.08 -19.32 27.16
CA ILE A 81 4.85 -18.67 27.60
C ILE A 81 3.61 -19.24 26.87
N GLY A 82 3.71 -19.52 25.57
CA GLY A 82 2.60 -20.11 24.80
C GLY A 82 2.38 -21.62 24.99
N ILE A 83 3.26 -22.33 25.71
CA ILE A 83 3.17 -23.79 25.92
C ILE A 83 1.84 -24.23 26.57
N PRO A 84 1.31 -23.57 27.62
CA PRO A 84 0.04 -23.95 28.22
C PRO A 84 -1.13 -23.89 27.23
N LEU A 85 -1.14 -22.87 26.36
CA LEU A 85 -2.17 -22.70 25.33
C LEU A 85 -2.06 -23.77 24.24
N LEU A 86 -0.84 -24.04 23.77
CA LEU A 86 -0.56 -25.10 22.81
C LEU A 86 -1.03 -26.46 23.34
N GLN A 87 -0.65 -26.82 24.58
CA GLN A 87 -1.04 -28.08 25.20
C GLN A 87 -2.55 -28.19 25.43
N ALA A 88 -3.20 -27.10 25.88
CA ALA A 88 -4.65 -27.08 26.02
C ALA A 88 -5.36 -27.32 24.67
N CYS A 89 -4.87 -26.72 23.57
CA CYS A 89 -5.41 -26.95 22.24
C CYS A 89 -5.22 -28.40 21.79
N VAL A 90 -4.01 -28.96 21.93
CA VAL A 90 -3.71 -30.36 21.56
C VAL A 90 -4.63 -31.33 22.32
N ALA A 91 -4.71 -31.20 23.65
CA ALA A 91 -5.49 -32.09 24.50
C ALA A 91 -7.01 -32.01 24.23
N LEU A 92 -7.53 -30.81 23.95
CA LEU A 92 -8.97 -30.59 23.73
C LEU A 92 -9.39 -30.80 22.27
N SER A 93 -8.45 -30.96 21.33
CA SER A 93 -8.73 -31.04 19.89
C SER A 93 -9.43 -32.31 19.42
N GLY A 94 -9.48 -33.36 20.26
CA GLY A 94 -9.94 -34.68 19.85
C GLY A 94 -9.02 -35.34 18.81
N GLY A 95 -7.72 -35.04 18.86
CA GLY A 95 -6.71 -35.61 17.94
C GLY A 95 -6.55 -34.86 16.62
N ARG A 96 -7.26 -33.73 16.42
CA ARG A 96 -7.15 -32.92 15.20
C ARG A 96 -5.79 -32.20 15.10
N TYR A 97 -5.23 -31.76 16.23
CA TYR A 97 -4.02 -30.93 16.26
C TYR A 97 -2.88 -31.62 17.00
N ARG A 98 -1.65 -31.46 16.49
CA ARG A 98 -0.39 -31.85 17.16
C ARG A 98 0.45 -30.62 17.47
N GLY A 99 1.35 -30.71 18.46
CA GLY A 99 2.16 -29.59 18.92
C GLY A 99 3.66 -29.79 18.72
N LEU A 100 4.36 -28.70 18.39
CA LEU A 100 5.82 -28.60 18.44
C LEU A 100 6.25 -27.33 19.18
N ILE A 101 7.47 -27.33 19.72
CA ILE A 101 8.02 -26.21 20.50
C ILE A 101 9.26 -25.69 19.80
N VAL A 102 9.30 -24.38 19.55
CA VAL A 102 10.47 -23.69 18.99
C VAL A 102 11.27 -23.08 20.14
N ARG A 103 12.49 -23.56 20.32
CA ARG A 103 13.39 -23.10 21.37
C ARG A 103 13.98 -21.73 21.03
N LYS A 104 14.19 -20.91 22.06
CA LYS A 104 14.92 -19.63 21.93
C LYS A 104 16.41 -19.85 21.63
N GLU A 105 16.97 -20.92 22.19
CA GLU A 105 18.38 -21.32 22.08
C GLU A 105 18.48 -22.78 21.64
N LEU A 106 19.51 -23.08 20.84
CA LEU A 106 19.81 -24.44 20.40
C LEU A 106 19.99 -25.33 21.64
N LYS A 107 19.40 -26.52 21.62
CA LYS A 107 19.57 -27.48 22.71
C LYS A 107 21.08 -27.81 22.86
N PRO A 108 21.69 -27.61 24.03
CA PRO A 108 23.16 -27.75 24.18
C PRO A 108 23.66 -29.21 24.14
N TYR A 109 22.80 -30.16 24.49
CA TYR A 109 23.10 -31.59 24.56
C TYR A 109 21.94 -32.44 24.01
N GLY A 110 22.16 -33.74 23.80
CA GLY A 110 21.16 -34.64 23.21
C GLY A 110 20.93 -34.32 21.73
N THR A 111 19.66 -34.19 21.32
CA THR A 111 19.24 -34.02 19.91
C THR A 111 19.75 -32.75 19.23
N ARG A 112 20.22 -31.74 19.98
CA ARG A 112 20.74 -30.47 19.44
C ARG A 112 19.82 -29.82 18.40
N LEU A 113 18.51 -29.84 18.64
CA LEU A 113 17.50 -29.26 17.75
C LEU A 113 17.02 -27.89 18.25
N TRP A 114 16.62 -27.04 17.29
CA TRP A 114 15.85 -25.83 17.55
C TRP A 114 14.36 -26.10 17.78
N ILE A 115 13.86 -27.19 17.18
CA ILE A 115 12.44 -27.55 17.15
C ILE A 115 12.30 -28.92 17.81
N GLU A 116 11.39 -29.02 18.78
CA GLU A 116 11.11 -30.24 19.53
C GLU A 116 9.66 -30.67 19.28
N GLY A 117 9.42 -31.98 19.12
CA GLY A 117 8.11 -32.56 18.83
C GLY A 117 8.04 -33.28 17.48
N PRO A 118 6.90 -33.88 17.14
CA PRO A 118 6.71 -34.60 15.87
C PRO A 118 6.60 -33.59 14.71
N VAL A 119 7.70 -33.37 14.01
CA VAL A 119 7.77 -32.48 12.84
C VAL A 119 7.28 -33.22 11.60
N ASP A 120 6.29 -32.63 10.95
CA ASP A 120 5.87 -32.99 9.60
C ASP A 120 6.08 -31.76 8.69
N THR A 121 6.88 -31.92 7.64
CA THR A 121 7.23 -30.85 6.70
C THR A 121 6.20 -30.69 5.57
N ALA A 122 5.28 -31.63 5.41
CA ALA A 122 4.17 -31.53 4.45
C ALA A 122 2.97 -30.76 5.03
N GLU A 123 2.85 -30.68 6.36
CA GLU A 123 1.76 -30.00 7.06
C GLU A 123 2.10 -28.53 7.37
N PRO A 124 1.23 -27.57 7.02
CA PRO A 124 1.39 -26.18 7.43
C PRO A 124 1.36 -26.00 8.95
N VAL A 125 2.14 -25.04 9.43
CA VAL A 125 2.28 -24.72 10.86
C VAL A 125 1.51 -23.47 11.22
N VAL A 126 0.73 -23.54 12.30
CA VAL A 126 0.05 -22.39 12.92
C VAL A 126 0.72 -22.07 14.26
N LEU A 127 1.23 -20.86 14.40
CA LEU A 127 1.81 -20.37 15.64
C LEU A 127 0.70 -20.08 16.67
N VAL A 128 0.90 -20.49 17.92
CA VAL A 128 -0.01 -20.23 19.05
C VAL A 128 0.79 -19.52 20.12
N ASP A 129 0.30 -18.35 20.55
CA ASP A 129 0.97 -17.55 21.59
C ASP A 129 -0.04 -16.87 22.53
N ASP A 130 0.43 -16.38 23.67
CA ASP A 130 -0.42 -15.71 24.64
C ASP A 130 -0.72 -14.25 24.24
N SER A 131 0.27 -13.56 23.69
CA SER A 131 0.17 -12.14 23.41
C SER A 131 0.98 -11.75 22.18
N LEU A 132 0.42 -10.85 21.37
CA LEU A 132 1.13 -10.26 20.25
C LEU A 132 1.31 -8.76 20.45
N VAL A 133 2.49 -8.39 20.95
CA VAL A 133 2.94 -7.00 21.12
C VAL A 133 3.71 -6.55 19.88
N SER A 134 5.05 -6.64 19.89
CA SER A 134 5.89 -6.26 18.73
C SER A 134 5.95 -7.32 17.62
N GLY A 135 5.66 -8.58 17.96
CA GLY A 135 5.78 -9.73 17.07
C GLY A 135 7.20 -10.31 16.91
N PHE A 136 8.23 -9.74 17.56
CA PHE A 136 9.61 -10.21 17.36
C PHE A 136 9.86 -11.66 17.80
N ALA A 137 9.28 -12.09 18.93
CA ALA A 137 9.42 -13.46 19.41
C ALA A 137 8.77 -14.46 18.45
N MET A 138 7.55 -14.14 17.99
CA MET A 138 6.83 -14.93 16.99
C MET A 138 7.58 -14.96 15.65
N ASP A 139 8.18 -13.83 15.20
CA ASP A 139 8.97 -13.79 13.96
C ASP A 139 10.24 -14.65 14.07
N ALA A 140 10.91 -14.64 15.23
CA ALA A 140 12.07 -15.47 15.48
C ALA A 140 11.72 -16.97 15.49
N ALA A 141 10.53 -17.34 15.97
CA ALA A 141 10.04 -18.72 15.90
C ALA A 141 9.70 -19.11 14.45
N ARG A 142 8.97 -18.24 13.75
CA ARG A 142 8.63 -18.38 12.32
C ARG A 142 9.86 -18.61 11.46
N ARG A 143 10.90 -17.77 11.58
CA ARG A 143 12.16 -17.92 10.83
C ARG A 143 12.84 -19.26 11.06
N ARG A 144 12.84 -19.77 12.30
CA ARG A 144 13.40 -21.09 12.63
C ARG A 144 12.59 -22.22 12.01
N LEU A 145 11.27 -22.13 12.01
CA LEU A 145 10.38 -23.10 11.36
C LEU A 145 10.61 -23.12 9.85
N GLU A 146 10.67 -21.95 9.21
CA GLU A 146 10.93 -21.84 7.78
C GLU A 146 12.33 -22.33 7.39
N ALA A 147 13.36 -21.99 8.19
CA ALA A 147 14.72 -22.50 7.98
C ALA A 147 14.82 -24.02 8.15
N ALA A 148 13.98 -24.62 9.01
CA ALA A 148 13.85 -26.07 9.13
C ALA A 148 12.97 -26.69 8.03
N GLY A 149 12.47 -25.88 7.09
CA GLY A 149 11.72 -26.37 5.95
C GLY A 149 10.23 -26.54 6.14
N LEU A 150 9.67 -25.89 7.16
CA LEU A 150 8.23 -25.88 7.41
C LEU A 150 7.57 -24.63 6.81
N ARG A 151 6.36 -24.78 6.29
CA ARG A 151 5.53 -23.63 5.88
C ARG A 151 4.75 -23.10 7.08
N VAL A 152 5.01 -21.87 7.49
CA VAL A 152 4.17 -21.19 8.48
C VAL A 152 2.98 -20.55 7.77
N GLU A 153 1.76 -20.94 8.15
CA GLU A 153 0.52 -20.38 7.62
C GLU A 153 0.15 -19.06 8.32
N GLY A 154 0.46 -18.96 9.62
CA GLY A 154 0.21 -17.76 10.40
C GLY A 154 0.15 -18.06 11.88
N GLY A 155 -0.71 -17.35 12.62
CA GLY A 155 -0.80 -17.57 14.06
C GLY A 155 -2.08 -17.09 14.74
N VAL A 156 -2.32 -17.66 15.93
CA VAL A 156 -3.43 -17.34 16.81
C VAL A 156 -2.87 -16.87 18.14
N VAL A 157 -3.34 -15.72 18.63
CA VAL A 157 -2.96 -15.22 19.97
C VAL A 157 -4.15 -15.05 20.89
N LEU A 158 -3.93 -15.25 22.20
CA LEU A 158 -4.98 -15.00 23.18
C LEU A 158 -5.32 -13.50 23.26
N VAL A 159 -4.31 -12.62 23.32
CA VAL A 159 -4.50 -11.16 23.40
C VAL A 159 -3.62 -10.42 22.38
N ARG A 160 -4.21 -9.56 21.54
CA ARG A 160 -3.45 -8.64 20.68
C ARG A 160 -3.27 -7.27 21.33
N PHE A 161 -2.17 -6.57 21.05
CA PHE A 161 -1.93 -5.21 21.53
C PHE A 161 -2.16 -4.19 20.41
N GLY A 162 -3.42 -3.83 20.15
CA GLY A 162 -3.80 -2.94 19.06
C GLY A 162 -3.53 -3.56 17.68
N TRP A 163 -3.59 -2.72 16.63
CA TRP A 163 -3.40 -3.19 15.25
C TRP A 163 -2.00 -2.90 14.69
N ALA A 164 -1.38 -1.79 15.12
CA ALA A 164 -0.22 -1.17 14.49
C ALA A 164 1.12 -1.93 14.62
N ASP A 165 1.26 -2.81 15.62
CA ASP A 165 2.53 -3.48 15.92
C ASP A 165 2.61 -4.88 15.29
N GLY A 166 2.72 -5.94 16.10
CA GLY A 166 2.97 -7.30 15.62
C GLY A 166 1.89 -7.81 14.68
N PHE A 167 0.63 -7.42 14.89
CA PHE A 167 -0.49 -7.90 14.07
C PHE A 167 -0.42 -7.38 12.63
N ALA A 168 -0.27 -6.05 12.45
CA ALA A 168 -0.07 -5.46 11.13
C ALA A 168 1.21 -5.99 10.45
N ARG A 169 2.31 -6.14 11.21
CA ARG A 169 3.57 -6.71 10.68
C ARG A 169 3.36 -8.08 10.06
N PHE A 170 2.73 -9.01 10.77
CA PHE A 170 2.49 -10.36 10.26
C PHE A 170 1.54 -10.38 9.07
N ARG A 171 0.45 -9.60 9.15
CA ARG A 171 -0.47 -9.48 8.02
C ARG A 171 0.20 -8.90 6.79
N SER A 172 1.00 -7.84 6.90
CA SER A 172 1.72 -7.26 5.76
C SER A 172 2.73 -8.23 5.13
N MET A 173 3.23 -9.20 5.89
CA MET A 173 4.09 -10.27 5.37
C MET A 173 3.29 -11.41 4.71
N GLY A 174 1.96 -11.40 4.79
CA GLY A 174 1.07 -12.38 4.16
C GLY A 174 0.57 -13.50 5.08
N TYR A 175 0.81 -13.42 6.39
CA TYR A 175 0.40 -14.44 7.36
C TYR A 175 -1.04 -14.22 7.85
N HIS A 176 -1.80 -15.32 7.97
CA HIS A 176 -3.12 -15.30 8.59
C HIS A 176 -3.00 -15.13 10.10
N MET A 177 -3.53 -14.04 10.64
CA MET A 177 -3.52 -13.79 12.08
C MET A 177 -4.93 -13.77 12.66
N GLU A 178 -5.12 -14.49 13.76
CA GLU A 178 -6.34 -14.49 14.56
C GLU A 178 -6.03 -14.11 16.01
N TYR A 179 -7.03 -13.56 16.72
CA TYR A 179 -6.91 -13.20 18.12
C TYR A 179 -8.25 -13.40 18.84
N LEU A 180 -8.21 -13.61 20.16
CA LEU A 180 -9.43 -13.74 20.98
C LEU A 180 -9.86 -12.41 21.63
N PHE A 181 -8.90 -11.64 22.12
CA PHE A 181 -9.13 -10.35 22.79
C PHE A 181 -8.21 -9.26 22.25
N ASP A 182 -8.69 -8.02 22.21
CA ASP A 182 -7.85 -6.83 22.10
C ASP A 182 -7.53 -6.27 23.50
N VAL A 183 -6.27 -5.93 23.74
CA VAL A 183 -5.83 -5.48 25.06
C VAL A 183 -6.54 -4.20 25.50
N TRP A 184 -6.85 -3.28 24.58
CA TRP A 184 -7.43 -1.98 24.89
C TRP A 184 -8.97 -2.03 24.89
N GLU A 185 -9.56 -2.76 23.94
CA GLU A 185 -11.01 -2.87 23.82
C GLU A 185 -11.61 -3.87 24.83
N ASP A 186 -10.92 -4.99 25.08
CA ASP A 186 -11.42 -6.05 25.97
C ASP A 186 -10.68 -6.05 27.32
N ALA A 187 -9.35 -6.14 27.35
CA ALA A 187 -8.64 -6.45 28.60
C ALA A 187 -8.55 -5.25 29.57
N ILE A 188 -8.24 -4.06 29.06
CA ILE A 188 -8.04 -2.81 29.83
C ILE A 188 -9.30 -1.93 29.85
N ALA A 189 -10.33 -2.26 29.06
CA ALA A 189 -11.53 -1.47 28.83
C ALA A 189 -11.89 -0.53 30.01
N PRO A 190 -12.01 0.78 29.76
CA PRO A 190 -11.94 1.78 30.81
C PRO A 190 -13.06 1.60 31.84
N THR A 191 -12.68 1.44 33.11
CA THR A 191 -13.41 2.17 34.15
C THR A 191 -13.13 3.64 33.86
N PRO A 192 -14.13 4.52 33.67
CA PRO A 192 -13.85 5.93 33.41
C PRO A 192 -13.03 6.48 34.58
N ALA A 193 -11.74 6.76 34.33
CA ALA A 193 -10.90 7.46 35.28
C ALA A 193 -11.27 8.95 35.25
N PRO A 194 -11.24 9.68 36.39
CA PRO A 194 -11.74 11.05 36.48
C PRO A 194 -11.01 12.09 35.63
N ASP A 195 -9.87 11.76 35.01
CA ASP A 195 -9.08 12.72 34.24
C ASP A 195 -8.72 12.13 32.86
N ALA A 196 -9.60 12.35 31.89
CA ALA A 196 -9.32 12.01 30.50
C ALA A 196 -8.18 12.89 29.96
N VAL A 197 -7.09 12.28 29.47
CA VAL A 197 -6.14 12.97 28.59
C VAL A 197 -6.95 13.57 27.44
N PRO A 198 -6.88 14.89 27.19
CA PRO A 198 -7.74 15.52 26.19
C PRO A 198 -7.50 14.86 24.81
N PRO A 199 -8.54 14.72 23.97
CA PRO A 199 -8.47 14.11 22.64
C PRO A 199 -7.33 14.67 21.76
N ASN A 200 -6.90 15.90 22.09
CA ASN A 200 -5.80 16.60 21.47
C ASN A 200 -4.86 17.18 22.55
N PRO A 201 -3.75 16.49 22.88
CA PRO A 201 -2.81 16.93 23.90
C PRO A 201 -2.02 18.19 23.47
N THR A 202 -2.16 18.62 22.21
CA THR A 202 -1.50 19.84 21.70
C THR A 202 -2.25 21.12 22.03
N ARG A 203 -3.31 21.11 22.85
CA ARG A 203 -4.08 22.34 23.14
C ARG A 203 -3.65 23.11 24.38
N THR A 204 -3.36 22.44 25.48
CA THR A 204 -2.99 23.12 26.73
C THR A 204 -1.48 23.03 26.99
N PRO A 205 -0.73 24.16 27.02
CA PRO A 205 0.65 24.14 27.51
C PRO A 205 0.64 23.81 29.00
N ALA A 206 1.37 22.78 29.43
CA ALA A 206 1.50 22.41 30.84
C ALA A 206 2.74 23.07 31.46
N GLY A 207 2.71 23.33 32.77
CA GLY A 207 3.91 23.71 33.53
C GLY A 207 4.17 25.22 33.69
N LEU A 208 3.21 26.09 33.37
CA LEU A 208 3.30 27.54 33.62
C LEU A 208 2.21 28.00 34.59
N ALA A 209 2.56 28.92 35.49
CA ALA A 209 1.58 29.57 36.37
C ALA A 209 0.76 30.62 35.60
N ALA A 210 -0.54 30.73 35.93
CA ALA A 210 -1.39 31.79 35.41
C ALA A 210 -1.00 33.17 36.00
N GLY A 211 -1.35 34.25 35.29
CA GLY A 211 -1.17 35.62 35.78
C GLY A 211 0.06 36.36 35.23
N GLY A 212 0.47 36.09 33.99
CA GLY A 212 1.40 36.94 33.24
C GLY A 212 0.73 38.24 32.75
N PRO A 213 1.51 39.20 32.22
CA PRO A 213 1.00 40.49 31.77
C PRO A 213 -0.04 40.34 30.64
N ALA A 214 -1.07 41.17 30.68
CA ALA A 214 -2.08 41.22 29.62
C ALA A 214 -1.47 41.82 28.34
N ILE A 215 -1.73 41.16 27.20
CA ILE A 215 -1.30 41.66 25.90
C ILE A 215 -2.25 42.80 25.48
N PRO A 216 -1.75 43.98 25.06
CA PRO A 216 -2.60 45.06 24.59
C PRO A 216 -3.50 44.69 23.41
N ALA A 217 -4.69 45.26 23.36
CA ALA A 217 -5.63 45.09 22.25
C ALA A 217 -5.16 45.80 20.97
N GLY A 218 -5.65 45.35 19.82
CA GLY A 218 -5.43 45.99 18.51
C GLY A 218 -4.04 45.75 17.89
N LEU A 219 -3.24 44.84 18.46
CA LEU A 219 -1.95 44.45 17.91
C LEU A 219 -2.12 43.51 16.71
N THR A 220 -1.20 43.59 15.75
CA THR A 220 -1.13 42.59 14.69
C THR A 220 -0.75 41.22 15.27
N PRO A 221 -1.11 40.09 14.62
CA PRO A 221 -0.78 38.77 15.12
C PRO A 221 0.72 38.57 15.42
N PRO A 222 1.66 39.01 14.56
CA PRO A 222 3.08 38.84 14.88
C PRO A 222 3.54 39.66 16.10
N GLU A 223 3.03 40.89 16.28
CA GLU A 223 3.33 41.71 17.47
C GLU A 223 2.78 41.10 18.76
N ALA A 224 1.54 40.62 18.73
CA ALA A 224 0.92 39.93 19.85
C ALA A 224 1.70 38.65 20.20
N ALA A 225 2.08 37.85 19.20
CA ALA A 225 2.84 36.62 19.40
C ALA A 225 4.23 36.89 19.97
N ARG A 226 4.92 37.94 19.50
CA ARG A 226 6.21 38.39 20.06
C ARG A 226 6.09 38.75 21.54
N ARG A 227 5.08 39.54 21.90
CA ARG A 227 4.85 39.93 23.31
C ARG A 227 4.51 38.72 24.19
N ALA A 228 3.69 37.80 23.68
CA ALA A 228 3.38 36.55 24.37
C ALA A 228 4.64 35.73 24.64
N CYS A 229 5.50 35.55 23.63
CA CYS A 229 6.77 34.84 23.78
C CYS A 229 7.70 35.52 24.79
N ALA A 230 7.84 36.85 24.71
CA ALA A 230 8.68 37.62 25.62
C ALA A 230 8.23 37.49 27.08
N ALA A 231 6.91 37.55 27.34
CA ALA A 231 6.35 37.37 28.67
C ALA A 231 6.67 35.98 29.26
N VAL A 232 6.52 34.91 28.44
CA VAL A 232 6.84 33.55 28.88
C VAL A 232 8.34 33.40 29.17
N LEU A 233 9.21 33.92 28.29
CA LEU A 233 10.66 33.81 28.43
C LEU A 233 11.23 34.62 29.60
N ALA A 234 10.63 35.77 29.90
CA ALA A 234 11.06 36.65 30.98
C ALA A 234 10.53 36.24 32.36
N GLU A 235 9.25 35.84 32.44
CA GLU A 235 8.54 35.68 33.72
C GLU A 235 8.14 34.24 34.04
N GLY A 236 8.18 33.32 33.07
CA GLY A 236 7.72 31.94 33.26
C GLY A 236 6.23 31.83 33.56
N ARG A 237 5.42 32.78 33.07
CA ARG A 237 3.96 32.84 33.31
C ARG A 237 3.17 32.85 32.00
N LEU A 238 1.92 32.39 32.08
CA LEU A 238 0.95 32.45 30.98
C LEU A 238 0.39 33.88 30.86
N PRO A 239 0.67 34.60 29.75
CA PRO A 239 0.09 35.91 29.51
C PRO A 239 -1.41 35.81 29.16
N GLY A 240 -2.18 36.84 29.51
CA GLY A 240 -3.58 36.93 29.11
C GLY A 240 -3.72 37.28 27.62
N PRO A 241 -4.73 36.72 26.90
CA PRO A 241 -4.97 37.09 25.51
C PRO A 241 -5.37 38.56 25.37
N PRO A 242 -5.04 39.21 24.24
CA PRO A 242 -5.56 40.54 23.95
C PRO A 242 -7.07 40.48 23.77
N GLU A 243 -7.78 41.56 24.12
CA GLU A 243 -9.25 41.64 23.95
C GLU A 243 -9.65 41.49 22.48
N CYS A 244 -8.86 42.05 21.57
CA CYS A 244 -8.99 41.86 20.13
C CYS A 244 -7.63 42.02 19.44
N LEU A 245 -7.50 41.41 18.26
CA LEU A 245 -6.41 41.67 17.31
C LEU A 245 -6.75 42.89 16.43
N ASP A 246 -5.79 43.36 15.66
CA ASP A 246 -5.94 44.44 14.67
C ASP A 246 -7.14 44.25 13.71
N GLN A 247 -7.48 43.01 13.39
CA GLN A 247 -8.63 42.66 12.54
C GLN A 247 -9.14 41.24 12.86
N PRO A 248 -10.34 40.85 12.38
CA PRO A 248 -10.83 39.48 12.59
C PRO A 248 -10.03 38.43 11.80
N TYR A 249 -9.75 37.30 12.44
CA TYR A 249 -9.10 36.13 11.84
C TYR A 249 -9.93 34.86 12.06
N ASP A 250 -9.78 33.86 11.18
CA ASP A 250 -10.41 32.54 11.33
C ASP A 250 -9.41 31.53 11.87
N SER A 251 -9.55 31.17 13.15
CA SER A 251 -8.76 30.16 13.84
C SER A 251 -9.54 28.86 14.08
N ALA A 252 -10.67 28.63 13.38
CA ALA A 252 -11.54 27.49 13.63
C ALA A 252 -10.90 26.11 13.38
N GLY A 253 -9.76 26.05 12.70
CA GLY A 253 -8.93 24.86 12.51
C GLY A 253 -7.63 24.86 13.33
N GLY A 254 -7.38 25.90 14.12
CA GLY A 254 -6.18 26.08 14.96
C GLY A 254 -5.26 27.23 14.51
N ALA A 255 -4.15 27.38 15.24
CA ALA A 255 -3.16 28.45 15.02
C ALA A 255 -1.73 27.95 15.25
N TRP A 256 -0.79 28.50 14.49
CA TRP A 256 0.65 28.20 14.57
C TRP A 256 1.50 29.46 14.53
N VAL A 257 2.56 29.49 15.32
CA VAL A 257 3.57 30.57 15.33
C VAL A 257 4.89 29.99 14.83
N SER A 258 5.65 30.79 14.08
CA SER A 258 6.98 30.43 13.59
C SER A 258 7.94 31.58 13.84
N LEU A 259 9.12 31.25 14.35
CA LEU A 259 10.25 32.16 14.53
C LEU A 259 11.37 31.76 13.57
N ARG A 260 11.82 32.71 12.75
CA ARG A 260 12.86 32.51 11.74
C ARG A 260 13.92 33.57 11.87
N ASP A 261 15.15 33.26 11.51
CA ASP A 261 16.21 34.27 11.48
C ASP A 261 15.85 35.39 10.48
N ARG A 262 15.90 36.66 10.90
CA ARG A 262 15.63 37.80 10.01
C ARG A 262 16.63 37.89 8.86
N ALA A 263 17.90 37.56 9.11
CA ALA A 263 18.96 37.61 8.11
C ALA A 263 18.97 36.37 7.19
N GLU A 264 18.50 35.23 7.69
CA GLU A 264 18.42 33.99 6.94
C GLU A 264 17.02 33.33 7.07
N PRO A 265 16.01 33.78 6.31
CA PRO A 265 14.62 33.33 6.47
C PRO A 265 14.39 31.82 6.33
N ARG A 266 15.33 31.09 5.74
CA ARG A 266 15.27 29.61 5.66
C ARG A 266 15.57 28.96 7.01
N ARG A 267 16.40 29.58 7.84
CA ARG A 267 16.74 29.13 9.20
C ARG A 267 15.57 29.41 10.14
N ARG A 268 15.09 28.36 10.82
CA ARG A 268 13.95 28.42 11.75
C ARG A 268 14.43 28.08 13.15
N TYR A 269 14.12 28.94 14.12
CA TYR A 269 14.49 28.71 15.52
C TYR A 269 13.44 27.87 16.25
N ALA A 270 12.16 28.20 16.08
CA ALA A 270 11.05 27.48 16.71
C ALA A 270 9.79 27.54 15.83
N ARG A 271 8.94 26.52 15.91
CA ARG A 271 7.62 26.54 15.27
C ARG A 271 6.72 25.50 15.90
N ALA A 272 5.71 26.01 16.59
CA ALA A 272 4.73 25.23 17.31
C ALA A 272 3.34 25.83 17.14
N GLY A 273 2.34 25.05 17.52
CA GLY A 273 0.94 25.41 17.45
C GLY A 273 0.07 24.20 17.69
N PHE A 274 -1.18 24.29 17.25
CA PHE A 274 -2.15 23.20 17.38
C PHE A 274 -3.16 23.22 16.24
N TRP A 275 -3.86 22.11 16.10
CA TRP A 275 -5.03 21.99 15.24
C TRP A 275 -6.28 21.84 16.10
N ARG A 276 -7.43 22.23 15.55
CA ARG A 276 -8.75 22.06 16.18
C ARG A 276 -9.58 21.13 15.32
N PHE A 277 -9.88 19.93 15.82
CA PHE A 277 -10.65 18.94 15.07
C PHE A 277 -12.17 19.17 15.24
N PRO A 278 -13.00 18.83 14.24
CA PRO A 278 -14.43 19.14 14.25
C PRO A 278 -15.21 18.61 15.45
N GLU A 279 -14.76 17.52 16.06
CA GLU A 279 -15.38 16.87 17.21
C GLU A 279 -15.04 17.49 18.57
N GLU A 280 -14.10 18.44 18.65
CA GLU A 280 -13.66 19.02 19.94
C GLU A 280 -14.69 20.01 20.56
N GLY A 281 -15.70 20.43 19.80
CA GLY A 281 -16.92 21.07 20.29
C GLY A 281 -16.81 22.49 20.84
N ASP A 282 -15.61 22.98 21.17
CA ASP A 282 -15.40 24.27 21.81
C ASP A 282 -15.11 25.42 20.81
N PRO A 283 -15.52 26.65 21.14
CA PRO A 283 -15.47 27.78 20.21
C PRO A 283 -14.02 28.22 19.93
N ALA A 284 -13.80 28.70 18.71
CA ALA A 284 -12.53 29.29 18.31
C ALA A 284 -12.45 30.75 18.77
N ASP A 285 -11.30 31.14 19.31
CA ASP A 285 -10.99 32.50 19.72
C ASP A 285 -9.59 32.83 19.20
N PRO A 286 -9.46 33.60 18.11
CA PRO A 286 -8.17 33.90 17.49
C PRO A 286 -7.15 34.53 18.43
N ALA A 287 -7.58 35.34 19.40
CA ALA A 287 -6.67 35.99 20.34
C ALA A 287 -6.13 34.98 21.35
N ALA A 288 -7.00 34.15 21.93
CA ALA A 288 -6.60 33.07 22.83
C ALA A 288 -5.78 31.98 22.11
N ASP A 289 -6.22 31.58 20.92
CA ASP A 289 -5.55 30.57 20.08
C ASP A 289 -4.15 31.03 19.66
N LEU A 290 -3.97 32.33 19.36
CA LEU A 290 -2.66 32.92 19.09
C LEU A 290 -1.74 32.83 20.30
N VAL A 291 -2.22 33.22 21.49
CA VAL A 291 -1.40 33.16 22.71
C VAL A 291 -1.03 31.72 23.03
N ALA A 292 -1.96 30.77 22.91
CA ALA A 292 -1.67 29.37 23.13
C ALA A 292 -0.59 28.83 22.16
N ALA A 293 -0.62 29.24 20.88
CA ALA A 293 0.42 28.89 19.92
C ALA A 293 1.77 29.58 20.21
N ALA A 294 1.75 30.84 20.63
CA ALA A 294 2.95 31.60 20.97
C ALA A 294 3.65 31.05 22.24
N VAL A 295 2.89 30.71 23.28
CA VAL A 295 3.41 30.08 24.49
C VAL A 295 4.14 28.78 24.15
N ARG A 296 3.60 27.97 23.23
CA ARG A 296 4.24 26.72 22.78
C ARG A 296 5.56 26.97 22.09
N VAL A 297 5.60 27.97 21.21
CA VAL A 297 6.84 28.39 20.54
C VAL A 297 7.88 28.88 21.55
N ALA A 298 7.47 29.64 22.56
CA ALA A 298 8.37 30.13 23.59
C ALA A 298 8.98 29.00 24.42
N LEU A 299 8.20 27.94 24.70
CA LEU A 299 8.68 26.75 25.40
C LEU A 299 9.68 25.90 24.57
N GLU A 300 9.79 26.12 23.26
CA GLU A 300 10.84 25.50 22.41
C GLU A 300 12.17 26.30 22.43
N LEU A 301 12.16 27.53 22.95
CA LEU A 301 13.35 28.37 23.07
C LEU A 301 14.03 28.20 24.45
N PRO A 302 15.34 28.48 24.56
CA PRO A 302 16.02 28.60 25.85
C PRO A 302 15.32 29.65 26.74
N PRO A 303 15.10 29.40 28.04
CA PRO A 303 14.46 30.37 28.93
C PRO A 303 15.38 31.58 29.21
N GLY A 304 14.80 32.69 29.64
CA GLY A 304 15.54 33.87 30.08
C GLY A 304 16.21 34.64 28.92
N ARG A 305 17.40 35.21 29.19
CA ARG A 305 18.05 36.17 28.28
C ARG A 305 18.39 35.58 26.91
N GLU A 306 18.83 34.33 26.86
CA GLU A 306 19.20 33.66 25.61
C GLU A 306 18.00 33.51 24.65
N GLY A 307 16.84 33.10 25.17
CA GLY A 307 15.61 33.04 24.37
C GLY A 307 15.12 34.41 23.92
N LEU A 308 15.26 35.43 24.78
CA LEU A 308 14.91 36.81 24.43
C LEU A 308 15.79 37.34 23.29
N ASP A 309 17.11 37.11 23.34
CA ASP A 309 18.03 37.51 22.28
C ASP A 309 17.72 36.78 20.96
N LEU A 310 17.31 35.50 21.01
CA LEU A 310 16.84 34.75 19.83
C LEU A 310 15.52 35.30 19.28
N LEU A 311 14.58 35.64 20.15
CA LEU A 311 13.30 36.26 19.77
C LEU A 311 13.54 37.61 19.09
N ASP A 312 14.43 38.45 19.61
CA ASP A 312 14.77 39.76 19.03
C ASP A 312 15.35 39.64 17.62
N ARG A 313 16.16 38.61 17.39
CA ARG A 313 16.71 38.29 16.06
C ARG A 313 15.72 37.61 15.11
N SER A 314 14.55 37.24 15.61
CA SER A 314 13.55 36.50 14.84
C SER A 314 12.63 37.41 14.04
N GLY A 315 12.26 36.98 12.84
CA GLY A 315 11.02 37.35 12.19
C GLY A 315 9.89 36.46 12.68
N VAL A 316 8.74 37.04 12.98
CA VAL A 316 7.56 36.32 13.48
C VAL A 316 6.54 36.13 12.36
N GLY A 317 6.06 34.90 12.21
CA GLY A 317 4.95 34.57 11.32
C GLY A 317 3.88 33.79 12.05
N VAL A 318 2.64 34.23 11.95
CA VAL A 318 1.45 33.59 12.53
C VAL A 318 0.61 33.02 11.40
N THR A 319 0.17 31.78 11.55
CA THR A 319 -0.73 31.13 10.60
C THR A 319 -2.00 30.69 11.31
N PHE A 320 -3.14 31.17 10.83
CA PHE A 320 -4.46 30.74 11.26
C PHE A 320 -5.06 29.80 10.23
N PHE A 321 -5.78 28.78 10.71
CA PHE A 321 -6.43 27.79 9.85
C PHE A 321 -7.94 27.88 9.96
N SER A 322 -8.61 27.83 8.81
CA SER A 322 -10.06 27.64 8.79
C SER A 322 -10.44 26.27 9.34
N ARG A 323 -11.70 26.10 9.73
CA ARG A 323 -12.26 24.80 10.16
C ARG A 323 -11.77 23.65 9.29
N LEU A 324 -11.22 22.61 9.93
CA LEU A 324 -10.76 21.41 9.26
C LEU A 324 -11.97 20.68 8.63
N LYS A 325 -11.89 20.41 7.32
CA LYS A 325 -12.94 19.68 6.58
C LYS A 325 -12.41 18.31 6.19
N PRO A 326 -13.07 17.20 6.58
CA PRO A 326 -12.71 15.88 6.09
C PRO A 326 -12.66 15.84 4.56
N CYS A 327 -11.67 15.14 3.99
CA CYS A 327 -11.57 14.94 2.54
C CYS A 327 -10.88 13.62 2.19
N THR A 328 -10.97 13.26 0.91
CA THR A 328 -10.25 12.14 0.29
C THR A 328 -8.99 12.63 -0.43
N LEU A 329 -8.05 11.72 -0.73
CA LEU A 329 -6.85 12.03 -1.50
C LEU A 329 -7.17 12.63 -2.89
N GLY A 330 -8.24 12.16 -3.54
CA GLY A 330 -8.67 12.67 -4.84
C GLY A 330 -9.30 14.07 -4.80
N GLU A 331 -9.45 14.66 -3.61
CA GLU A 331 -9.97 16.02 -3.40
C GLU A 331 -8.89 16.99 -2.92
N LEU A 332 -7.64 16.55 -2.91
CA LEU A 332 -6.49 17.41 -2.63
C LEU A 332 -6.22 18.35 -3.79
N ASP A 333 -5.73 19.53 -3.44
CA ASP A 333 -5.25 20.56 -4.36
C ASP A 333 -4.12 21.28 -3.63
N ASN A 334 -2.87 20.88 -3.93
CA ASN A 334 -1.68 21.39 -3.25
C ASN A 334 -1.44 22.88 -3.56
N ARG A 335 -2.13 23.46 -4.55
CA ARG A 335 -2.03 24.90 -4.85
C ARG A 335 -2.95 25.74 -3.96
N ARG A 336 -3.99 25.12 -3.38
CA ARG A 336 -5.07 25.83 -2.70
C ARG A 336 -5.18 25.52 -1.22
N TYR A 337 -5.03 24.26 -0.80
CA TYR A 337 -5.35 23.84 0.56
C TYR A 337 -4.13 23.32 1.32
N GLY A 338 -4.09 23.65 2.61
CA GLY A 338 -3.30 22.90 3.57
C GLY A 338 -4.04 21.62 3.96
N ILE A 339 -3.28 20.63 4.42
CA ILE A 339 -3.83 19.35 4.86
C ILE A 339 -3.34 18.98 6.26
N VAL A 340 -4.14 18.16 6.93
CA VAL A 340 -3.79 17.51 8.21
C VAL A 340 -4.13 16.02 8.09
N VAL A 341 -3.15 15.17 8.40
CA VAL A 341 -3.32 13.73 8.52
C VAL A 341 -3.28 13.38 10.01
N ARG A 342 -4.26 12.63 10.49
CA ARG A 342 -4.33 12.14 11.87
C ARG A 342 -4.54 10.63 11.88
N SER A 343 -3.84 9.91 12.75
CA SER A 343 -4.06 8.48 12.93
C SER A 343 -5.43 8.20 13.57
N ARG A 344 -6.11 7.14 13.10
CA ARG A 344 -7.33 6.63 13.74
C ARG A 344 -7.04 5.71 14.93
N GLU A 345 -5.82 5.18 14.99
CA GLU A 345 -5.37 4.26 16.06
C GLU A 345 -4.65 5.03 17.17
N ARG A 346 -3.88 6.06 16.80
CA ARG A 346 -3.07 6.87 17.70
C ARG A 346 -3.44 8.34 17.54
N PRO A 347 -4.58 8.81 18.08
CA PRO A 347 -5.09 10.16 17.79
C PRO A 347 -4.12 11.30 18.09
N HIS A 348 -3.16 11.09 19.00
CA HIS A 348 -2.08 12.04 19.31
C HIS A 348 -1.01 12.15 18.20
N ARG A 349 -0.96 11.24 17.23
CA ARG A 349 -0.08 11.28 16.06
C ARG A 349 -0.80 11.96 14.90
N MET A 350 -0.32 13.15 14.56
CA MET A 350 -0.86 13.98 13.49
C MET A 350 0.23 14.84 12.85
N GLY A 351 0.02 15.22 11.60
CA GLY A 351 0.98 15.98 10.83
C GLY A 351 0.28 16.78 9.74
N GLY A 352 0.71 18.02 9.56
CA GLY A 352 0.16 18.91 8.54
C GLY A 352 1.18 19.22 7.44
N ALA A 353 0.67 19.61 6.27
CA ALA A 353 1.48 20.18 5.20
C ALA A 353 0.73 21.37 4.59
N LEU A 354 1.45 22.48 4.38
CA LEU A 354 0.90 23.71 3.79
C LEU A 354 0.86 23.58 2.25
N PRO A 355 0.02 24.36 1.54
CA PRO A 355 0.02 24.38 0.08
C PRO A 355 1.32 24.98 -0.47
N GLY A 356 1.74 24.51 -1.65
CA GLY A 356 2.84 25.10 -2.42
C GLY A 356 4.20 25.12 -1.70
N MET A 357 4.46 24.15 -0.82
CA MET A 357 5.72 24.07 -0.09
C MET A 357 6.91 23.79 -1.05
N PRO A 358 8.03 24.52 -0.92
CA PRO A 358 9.23 24.24 -1.72
C PRO A 358 9.69 22.78 -1.58
N GLY A 359 9.97 22.12 -2.71
CA GLY A 359 10.40 20.72 -2.74
C GLY A 359 9.27 19.68 -2.66
N ILE A 360 8.00 20.10 -2.54
CA ILE A 360 6.83 19.21 -2.48
C ILE A 360 5.96 19.44 -3.71
N ALA A 361 6.15 18.60 -4.73
CA ALA A 361 5.44 18.70 -6.00
C ALA A 361 4.17 17.84 -6.03
N GLY A 362 3.01 18.47 -6.16
CA GLY A 362 1.71 17.80 -6.30
C GLY A 362 1.11 17.30 -4.98
N GLU A 363 -0.10 16.77 -5.08
CA GLU A 363 -0.97 16.38 -3.97
C GLU A 363 -0.42 15.17 -3.21
N TRP A 364 0.13 14.20 -3.94
CA TRP A 364 0.68 12.98 -3.34
C TRP A 364 1.90 13.27 -2.45
N ALA A 365 2.83 14.09 -2.93
CA ALA A 365 4.00 14.48 -2.16
C ALA A 365 3.59 15.28 -0.90
N GLN A 366 2.56 16.13 -1.02
CA GLN A 366 2.01 16.88 0.12
C GLN A 366 1.45 15.93 1.18
N PHE A 367 0.66 14.94 0.76
CA PHE A 367 0.12 13.91 1.63
C PHE A 367 1.19 13.07 2.32
N GLU A 368 2.15 12.52 1.57
CA GLU A 368 3.20 11.68 2.14
C GLU A 368 4.09 12.46 3.11
N HIS A 369 4.38 13.73 2.83
CA HIS A 369 5.09 14.58 3.78
C HIS A 369 4.30 14.78 5.09
N ALA A 370 2.99 15.04 4.99
CA ALA A 370 2.13 15.17 6.17
C ALA A 370 2.04 13.84 6.97
N ARG A 371 1.84 12.71 6.28
CA ARG A 371 1.62 11.38 6.87
C ARG A 371 2.89 10.74 7.43
N ALA A 372 3.96 10.67 6.64
CA ALA A 372 5.16 9.93 6.99
C ALA A 372 6.16 10.82 7.73
N THR A 373 6.45 12.02 7.21
CA THR A 373 7.46 12.91 7.80
C THR A 373 6.96 13.61 9.05
N ASN A 374 5.80 14.27 8.98
CA ASN A 374 5.33 15.12 10.07
C ASN A 374 4.53 14.34 11.12
N ALA A 375 3.63 13.44 10.70
CA ALA A 375 2.85 12.63 11.64
C ALA A 375 3.59 11.39 12.15
N GLY A 376 4.57 10.88 11.39
CA GLY A 376 5.29 9.64 11.73
C GLY A 376 4.39 8.40 11.71
N LEU A 377 3.39 8.36 10.82
CA LEU A 377 2.50 7.19 10.72
C LEU A 377 3.20 6.00 10.09
N LEU A 378 2.90 4.80 10.59
CA LEU A 378 3.45 3.56 10.05
C LEU A 378 2.87 3.27 8.65
N PRO A 379 3.58 2.49 7.82
CA PRO A 379 3.00 1.97 6.58
C PRO A 379 1.69 1.23 6.86
N ALA A 380 0.63 1.57 6.12
CA ALA A 380 -0.74 1.04 6.26
C ALA A 380 -1.50 1.37 7.57
N GLU A 381 -0.99 2.26 8.42
CA GLU A 381 -1.76 2.72 9.59
C GLU A 381 -3.04 3.46 9.17
N PRO A 382 -4.21 3.12 9.73
CA PRO A 382 -5.46 3.80 9.41
C PRO A 382 -5.40 5.29 9.76
N TRP A 383 -5.79 6.15 8.82
CA TRP A 383 -5.72 7.61 8.97
C TRP A 383 -7.03 8.31 8.59
N GLN A 384 -7.15 9.56 9.04
CA GLN A 384 -8.11 10.54 8.59
C GLN A 384 -7.36 11.71 7.95
N LEU A 385 -7.93 12.24 6.87
CA LEU A 385 -7.38 13.36 6.12
C LEU A 385 -8.37 14.52 6.17
N PHE A 386 -7.83 15.69 6.47
CA PHE A 386 -8.56 16.94 6.49
C PHE A 386 -7.87 17.95 5.58
N ARG A 387 -8.66 18.80 4.95
CA ARG A 387 -8.19 19.99 4.24
C ARG A 387 -8.66 21.25 4.94
N HIS A 388 -7.89 22.32 4.79
CA HIS A 388 -8.23 23.63 5.31
C HIS A 388 -7.65 24.75 4.43
N SER A 389 -8.30 25.90 4.46
CA SER A 389 -7.70 27.16 4.04
C SER A 389 -6.89 27.76 5.20
N LEU A 390 -6.08 28.76 4.90
CA LEU A 390 -5.23 29.40 5.90
C LEU A 390 -5.01 30.87 5.57
N VAL A 391 -4.76 31.65 6.61
CA VAL A 391 -4.23 33.02 6.51
C VAL A 391 -2.88 33.03 7.21
N LYS A 392 -1.88 33.59 6.55
CA LYS A 392 -0.54 33.77 7.12
C LYS A 392 -0.23 35.25 7.21
N VAL A 393 0.08 35.70 8.42
CA VAL A 393 0.48 37.08 8.72
C VAL A 393 1.93 37.05 9.18
N VAL A 394 2.78 37.84 8.53
CA VAL A 394 4.21 37.92 8.82
C VAL A 394 4.51 39.36 9.24
N GLU A 395 5.48 39.55 10.12
CA GLU A 395 5.99 40.88 10.45
C GLU A 395 6.32 41.69 9.17
N PRO A 396 5.96 42.99 9.13
CA PRO A 396 6.33 43.86 8.03
C PRO A 396 7.84 43.83 7.77
N ASP A 397 8.22 43.98 6.50
CA ASP A 397 9.61 44.07 6.03
C ASP A 397 10.50 42.85 6.33
N VAL A 398 9.93 41.72 6.77
CA VAL A 398 10.64 40.45 6.92
C VAL A 398 10.47 39.59 5.67
N ALA A 399 11.59 39.24 5.04
CA ALA A 399 11.58 38.26 3.96
C ALA A 399 11.07 36.89 4.46
N TRP A 400 10.08 36.31 3.78
CA TRP A 400 9.45 35.06 4.20
C TRP A 400 9.32 34.06 3.04
N PRO A 401 9.58 32.75 3.25
CA PRO A 401 9.41 31.77 2.18
C PRO A 401 7.96 31.72 1.65
N PRO A 402 7.76 31.55 0.34
CA PRO A 402 6.43 31.61 -0.30
C PRO A 402 5.51 30.43 0.08
N GLY A 403 6.07 29.36 0.66
CA GLY A 403 5.30 28.18 1.02
C GLY A 403 4.20 28.48 2.05
N GLY A 404 2.99 27.99 1.79
CA GLY A 404 1.82 28.23 2.64
C GLY A 404 1.20 29.61 2.51
N VAL A 405 1.26 30.21 1.33
CA VAL A 405 0.33 31.26 0.86
C VAL A 405 -0.41 30.63 -0.32
N PRO A 406 -1.76 30.57 -0.32
CA PRO A 406 -2.50 30.14 -1.50
C PRO A 406 -2.10 31.02 -2.68
N ALA A 407 -1.78 30.43 -3.84
CA ALA A 407 -1.60 31.24 -5.04
C ALA A 407 -2.87 32.07 -5.26
N ALA A 408 -2.74 33.39 -5.44
CA ALA A 408 -3.89 34.25 -5.67
C ALA A 408 -4.72 33.68 -6.82
N ALA A 409 -6.03 33.53 -6.59
CA ALA A 409 -6.99 33.05 -7.57
C ALA A 409 -7.24 34.10 -8.65
N THR A 410 -6.21 34.51 -9.38
CA THR A 410 -6.38 34.84 -10.78
C THR A 410 -6.58 33.50 -11.48
N ASP A 411 -7.82 33.20 -11.84
CA ASP A 411 -8.12 32.28 -12.93
C ASP A 411 -7.31 32.77 -14.14
N PRO A 412 -6.22 32.10 -14.53
CA PRO A 412 -5.64 32.40 -15.81
C PRO A 412 -6.59 31.72 -16.78
N GLY A 413 -7.62 32.46 -17.23
CA GLY A 413 -8.61 31.94 -18.15
C GLY A 413 -7.91 31.08 -19.19
N TRP A 414 -8.14 29.77 -19.12
CA TRP A 414 -7.43 28.76 -19.90
C TRP A 414 -7.96 28.77 -21.34
N ASN A 415 -7.73 29.89 -22.03
CA ASN A 415 -7.85 30.02 -23.47
C ASN A 415 -6.44 30.21 -24.02
N ARG A 416 -5.91 29.12 -24.60
CA ARG A 416 -4.52 28.86 -25.04
C ARG A 416 -3.56 28.58 -23.87
N THR A 417 -2.83 27.47 -23.93
CA THR A 417 -2.08 26.95 -22.79
C THR A 417 -0.58 26.90 -23.10
N PRO A 418 0.24 27.79 -22.50
CA PRO A 418 1.70 27.81 -22.64
C PRO A 418 2.44 26.67 -21.92
N ASP A 419 1.77 25.75 -21.21
CA ASP A 419 2.38 24.74 -20.33
C ASP A 419 2.45 23.30 -20.91
N GLY A 420 1.92 23.08 -22.11
CA GLY A 420 1.90 21.75 -22.72
C GLY A 420 0.96 20.75 -22.04
N SER A 421 -0.29 21.15 -21.73
CA SER A 421 -1.34 20.24 -21.26
C SER A 421 -2.47 20.02 -22.28
N PHE A 422 -3.08 18.83 -22.25
CA PHE A 422 -4.18 18.45 -23.16
C PHE A 422 -5.54 18.98 -22.65
N PRO A 423 -6.43 19.48 -23.52
CA PRO A 423 -7.75 19.96 -23.11
C PRO A 423 -8.63 18.81 -22.60
N GLY A 424 -9.55 19.12 -21.67
CA GLY A 424 -10.52 18.15 -21.17
C GLY A 424 -11.45 17.65 -22.27
N ARG A 425 -11.52 16.33 -22.47
CA ARG A 425 -12.38 15.69 -23.49
C ARG A 425 -13.60 15.06 -22.86
N ARG A 426 -14.77 15.24 -23.51
CA ARG A 426 -15.94 14.39 -23.26
C ARG A 426 -15.72 13.03 -23.93
N PRO A 427 -16.07 11.91 -23.29
CA PRO A 427 -16.02 10.61 -23.93
C PRO A 427 -16.94 10.59 -25.16
N VAL A 428 -16.57 9.83 -26.19
CA VAL A 428 -17.43 9.58 -27.35
C VAL A 428 -18.66 8.79 -26.87
N GLU A 429 -19.86 9.25 -27.20
CA GLU A 429 -21.09 8.52 -26.90
C GLU A 429 -21.18 7.27 -27.80
N GLY A 430 -21.41 6.10 -27.19
CA GLY A 430 -21.49 4.81 -27.88
C GLY A 430 -21.89 3.69 -26.93
N GLY A 431 -22.37 2.58 -27.49
CA GLY A 431 -22.76 1.38 -26.72
C GLY A 431 -21.56 0.69 -26.03
N ASP A 432 -21.85 -0.17 -25.06
CA ASP A 432 -20.84 -0.95 -24.33
C ASP A 432 -19.93 -1.71 -25.31
N GLY A 433 -18.62 -1.53 -25.14
CA GLY A 433 -17.58 -2.15 -25.96
C GLY A 433 -17.29 -1.56 -27.34
N ALA A 434 -18.08 -0.59 -27.84
CA ALA A 434 -17.92 -0.03 -29.19
C ALA A 434 -16.57 0.69 -29.41
N ALA A 435 -15.93 1.17 -28.34
CA ALA A 435 -14.65 1.87 -28.42
C ALA A 435 -13.44 0.93 -28.60
N TRP A 436 -13.54 -0.33 -28.17
CA TRP A 436 -12.39 -1.24 -28.09
C TRP A 436 -11.68 -1.48 -29.44
N PRO A 437 -12.39 -1.78 -30.57
CA PRO A 437 -11.70 -2.03 -31.85
C PRO A 437 -10.88 -0.82 -32.32
N ARG A 438 -11.46 0.39 -32.22
CA ARG A 438 -10.80 1.64 -32.58
C ARG A 438 -9.59 1.93 -31.69
N LEU A 439 -9.74 1.73 -30.38
CA LEU A 439 -8.67 1.98 -29.41
C LEU A 439 -7.54 0.97 -29.54
N ALA A 440 -7.84 -0.31 -29.71
CA ALA A 440 -6.84 -1.36 -29.94
C ALA A 440 -5.97 -1.03 -31.17
N SER A 441 -6.61 -0.66 -32.28
CA SER A 441 -5.90 -0.23 -33.49
C SER A 441 -5.03 1.02 -33.26
N ALA A 442 -5.54 2.02 -32.54
CA ALA A 442 -4.79 3.23 -32.23
C ALA A 442 -3.56 2.94 -31.34
N TRP A 443 -3.74 2.13 -30.29
CA TRP A 443 -2.67 1.73 -29.36
C TRP A 443 -1.62 0.87 -30.04
N ALA A 444 -2.02 -0.15 -30.82
CA ALA A 444 -1.11 -0.98 -31.59
C ALA A 444 -0.32 -0.16 -32.61
N GLY A 445 -0.98 0.79 -33.29
CA GLY A 445 -0.31 1.72 -34.21
C GLY A 445 0.72 2.60 -33.51
N PHE A 446 0.42 3.12 -32.32
CA PHE A 446 1.39 3.87 -31.50
C PHE A 446 2.59 3.00 -31.12
N LEU A 447 2.32 1.83 -30.55
CA LEU A 447 3.35 0.88 -30.14
C LEU A 447 4.25 0.48 -31.30
N SER A 448 3.68 0.22 -32.48
CA SER A 448 4.45 -0.10 -33.69
C SER A 448 5.35 1.05 -34.16
N ARG A 449 5.00 2.32 -33.89
CA ARG A 449 5.80 3.49 -34.29
C ARG A 449 6.95 3.79 -33.34
N VAL A 450 6.87 3.37 -32.07
CA VAL A 450 7.93 3.63 -31.08
C VAL A 450 9.02 2.57 -31.07
N VAL A 451 8.82 1.43 -31.73
CA VAL A 451 9.84 0.39 -31.88
C VAL A 451 10.95 0.89 -32.82
N GLY A 452 12.17 1.00 -32.30
CA GLY A 452 13.34 1.39 -33.07
C GLY A 452 13.75 0.33 -34.11
N ALA A 453 14.57 0.73 -35.09
CA ALA A 453 15.02 -0.17 -36.17
C ALA A 453 15.77 -1.42 -35.66
N ALA A 454 16.47 -1.30 -34.53
CA ALA A 454 17.18 -2.41 -33.88
C ALA A 454 16.31 -3.21 -32.88
N GLY A 455 15.01 -2.90 -32.76
CA GLY A 455 14.11 -3.54 -31.80
C GLY A 455 14.12 -2.93 -30.39
N ALA A 456 14.94 -1.91 -30.14
CA ALA A 456 14.92 -1.16 -28.89
C ALA A 456 13.61 -0.37 -28.74
N VAL A 457 13.02 -0.43 -27.55
CA VAL A 457 11.72 0.20 -27.26
C VAL A 457 11.92 1.20 -26.12
N PRO A 458 11.52 2.47 -26.28
CA PRO A 458 11.60 3.44 -25.19
C PRO A 458 10.61 3.15 -24.06
N SER A 459 10.93 3.54 -22.83
CA SER A 459 10.06 3.36 -21.66
C SER A 459 8.92 4.37 -21.59
N GLY A 460 9.11 5.55 -22.17
CA GLY A 460 8.12 6.62 -22.18
C GLY A 460 8.35 7.62 -23.30
N TYR A 461 7.35 8.46 -23.53
CA TYR A 461 7.35 9.49 -24.56
C TYR A 461 6.77 10.81 -24.02
N HIS A 462 7.41 11.93 -24.35
CA HIS A 462 7.02 13.29 -23.99
C HIS A 462 6.48 14.03 -25.23
N PRO A 463 5.16 14.03 -25.48
CA PRO A 463 4.59 14.49 -26.76
C PRO A 463 4.88 15.95 -27.10
N PHE A 464 4.99 16.83 -26.11
CA PHE A 464 5.26 18.26 -26.32
C PHE A 464 6.73 18.56 -26.59
N GLN A 465 7.63 17.66 -26.18
CA GLN A 465 9.07 17.76 -26.42
C GLN A 465 9.51 16.91 -27.61
N ASP A 466 8.60 16.09 -28.15
CA ASP A 466 8.88 15.04 -29.12
C ASP A 466 10.10 14.17 -28.74
N ARG A 467 10.20 13.83 -27.45
CA ARG A 467 11.36 13.17 -26.85
C ARG A 467 10.97 11.84 -26.21
N PHE A 468 11.80 10.82 -26.41
CA PHE A 468 11.66 9.52 -25.74
C PHE A 468 12.51 9.43 -24.47
N ASP A 469 12.00 8.70 -23.48
CA ASP A 469 12.77 8.24 -22.33
C ASP A 469 13.73 7.09 -22.76
N PRO A 470 14.71 6.71 -21.91
CA PRO A 470 15.58 5.56 -22.16
C PRO A 470 14.81 4.26 -22.43
N ALA A 471 15.50 3.29 -23.04
CA ALA A 471 14.92 2.00 -23.42
C ALA A 471 14.36 1.23 -22.21
N LEU A 472 13.30 0.46 -22.46
CA LEU A 472 12.78 -0.54 -21.54
C LEU A 472 13.85 -1.58 -21.23
N ASP A 473 13.73 -2.18 -20.05
CA ASP A 473 14.48 -3.39 -19.72
C ASP A 473 13.96 -4.60 -20.51
N ALA A 474 14.61 -5.76 -20.32
CA ALA A 474 14.25 -7.00 -21.00
C ALA A 474 12.81 -7.44 -20.66
N ALA A 475 12.35 -7.23 -19.41
CA ALA A 475 11.01 -7.60 -18.98
C ALA A 475 9.93 -6.74 -19.64
N GLY A 476 10.10 -5.41 -19.65
CA GLY A 476 9.20 -4.48 -20.32
C GLY A 476 9.18 -4.68 -21.84
N THR A 477 10.34 -4.98 -22.44
CA THR A 477 10.47 -5.27 -23.87
C THR A 477 9.75 -6.58 -24.24
N ALA A 478 9.96 -7.66 -23.48
CA ALA A 478 9.29 -8.94 -23.68
C ALA A 478 7.77 -8.84 -23.48
N ARG A 479 7.33 -8.06 -22.49
CA ARG A 479 5.91 -7.78 -22.25
C ARG A 479 5.26 -7.06 -23.43
N LEU A 480 5.95 -6.08 -24.01
CA LEU A 480 5.45 -5.39 -25.20
C LEU A 480 5.33 -6.37 -26.38
N ALA A 481 6.34 -7.22 -26.58
CA ALA A 481 6.30 -8.27 -27.61
C ALA A 481 5.07 -9.17 -27.44
N TRP A 482 4.77 -9.62 -26.21
CA TRP A 482 3.57 -10.40 -25.91
C TRP A 482 2.27 -9.66 -26.25
N SER A 483 2.17 -8.39 -25.88
CA SER A 483 0.98 -7.57 -26.12
C SER A 483 0.72 -7.37 -27.62
N LEU A 484 1.79 -7.11 -28.39
CA LEU A 484 1.71 -6.96 -29.85
C LEU A 484 1.48 -8.29 -30.55
N ALA A 485 2.05 -9.39 -30.07
CA ALA A 485 1.88 -10.72 -30.67
C ALA A 485 0.41 -11.16 -30.63
N ARG A 486 -0.23 -11.00 -29.47
CA ARG A 486 -1.68 -11.27 -29.30
C ARG A 486 -2.55 -10.47 -30.25
N HIS A 487 -2.25 -9.18 -30.42
CA HIS A 487 -2.98 -8.33 -31.34
C HIS A 487 -2.73 -8.72 -32.80
N ALA A 488 -1.46 -8.89 -33.19
CA ALA A 488 -1.05 -9.23 -34.55
C ALA A 488 -1.71 -10.51 -35.06
N GLY A 489 -1.94 -11.49 -34.19
CA GLY A 489 -2.60 -12.72 -34.60
C GLY A 489 -4.11 -12.65 -34.80
N ARG A 490 -4.74 -11.50 -34.56
CA ARG A 490 -6.19 -11.31 -34.76
C ARG A 490 -6.54 -10.37 -35.88
N VAL A 491 -5.61 -9.51 -36.24
CA VAL A 491 -5.78 -8.53 -37.32
C VAL A 491 -4.78 -8.84 -38.42
N SER A 492 -5.27 -9.00 -39.64
CA SER A 492 -4.45 -9.17 -40.86
C SER A 492 -3.73 -7.87 -41.28
N ALA A 493 -3.34 -7.03 -40.33
CA ALA A 493 -2.65 -5.78 -40.59
C ALA A 493 -1.18 -6.04 -40.94
N GLY A 494 -0.82 -5.79 -42.20
CA GLY A 494 0.55 -6.00 -42.71
C GLY A 494 1.61 -5.29 -41.86
N GLY A 495 2.63 -6.03 -41.43
CA GLY A 495 3.84 -5.51 -40.78
C GLY A 495 3.87 -5.57 -39.24
N LEU A 496 2.77 -5.88 -38.54
CA LEU A 496 2.82 -6.04 -37.07
C LEU A 496 3.62 -7.29 -36.65
N GLY A 497 3.48 -8.40 -37.38
CA GLY A 497 4.28 -9.60 -37.15
C GLY A 497 5.78 -9.32 -37.26
N ASP A 498 6.21 -8.58 -38.28
CA ASP A 498 7.61 -8.18 -38.45
C ASP A 498 8.11 -7.31 -37.29
N GLN A 499 7.26 -6.46 -36.72
CA GLN A 499 7.60 -5.67 -35.54
C GLN A 499 7.77 -6.55 -34.30
N VAL A 500 6.88 -7.51 -34.08
CA VAL A 500 7.01 -8.51 -33.00
C VAL A 500 8.33 -9.26 -33.14
N ARG A 501 8.65 -9.77 -34.34
CA ARG A 501 9.94 -10.44 -34.63
C ARG A 501 11.13 -9.53 -34.36
N ARG A 502 11.04 -8.25 -34.71
CA ARG A 502 12.09 -7.24 -34.46
C ARG A 502 12.34 -7.00 -32.97
N ILE A 503 11.30 -6.99 -32.13
CA ILE A 503 11.41 -6.84 -30.68
C ILE A 503 11.97 -8.11 -30.03
N ILE A 504 11.54 -9.29 -30.49
CA ILE A 504 11.92 -10.58 -29.90
C ILE A 504 13.36 -10.97 -30.23
N ARG A 505 13.84 -10.66 -31.45
CA ARG A 505 15.19 -11.02 -31.91
C ARG A 505 16.30 -10.64 -30.91
N PRO A 506 16.45 -9.38 -30.45
CA PRO A 506 17.48 -9.02 -29.48
C PRO A 506 17.32 -9.75 -28.14
N LEU A 507 16.09 -10.01 -27.69
CA LEU A 507 15.82 -10.78 -26.47
C LEU A 507 16.32 -12.22 -26.58
N VAL A 508 16.02 -12.89 -27.70
CA VAL A 508 16.46 -14.27 -27.96
C VAL A 508 17.98 -14.35 -28.10
N THR A 509 18.60 -13.40 -28.84
CA THR A 509 20.07 -13.38 -29.01
C THR A 509 20.81 -13.04 -27.72
N GLY A 510 20.16 -12.33 -26.80
CA GLY A 510 20.70 -11.97 -25.50
C GLY A 510 20.74 -13.14 -24.52
N LEU A 511 20.08 -14.27 -24.82
CA LEU A 511 20.06 -15.46 -23.97
C LEU A 511 21.16 -16.46 -24.34
N ARG A 512 21.75 -17.06 -23.31
CA ARG A 512 22.81 -18.07 -23.39
C ARG A 512 22.40 -19.27 -22.54
N ARG A 513 22.63 -20.47 -23.07
CA ARG A 513 22.57 -21.72 -22.29
C ARG A 513 23.88 -21.86 -21.52
N ILE A 514 23.81 -21.92 -20.20
CA ILE A 514 24.96 -22.17 -19.34
C ILE A 514 24.85 -23.59 -18.77
N PRO A 515 25.84 -24.46 -18.99
CA PRO A 515 25.85 -25.80 -18.40
C PRO A 515 25.68 -25.76 -16.87
N GLY A 516 24.75 -26.55 -16.34
CA GLY A 516 24.45 -26.59 -14.89
C GLY A 516 23.59 -25.45 -14.35
N ASP A 517 23.58 -24.29 -15.02
CA ASP A 517 22.91 -23.06 -14.55
C ASP A 517 21.68 -22.65 -15.38
N GLY A 518 21.38 -23.39 -16.45
CA GLY A 518 20.22 -23.15 -17.32
C GLY A 518 20.37 -21.91 -18.20
N LEU A 519 19.26 -21.23 -18.47
CA LEU A 519 19.21 -20.09 -19.37
C LEU A 519 19.57 -18.77 -18.65
N ARG A 520 20.50 -17.98 -19.21
CA ARG A 520 20.92 -16.67 -18.67
C ARG A 520 21.03 -15.58 -19.72
N TRP A 521 20.89 -14.34 -19.29
CA TRP A 521 21.20 -13.16 -20.11
C TRP A 521 22.71 -12.95 -20.22
N ALA A 522 23.20 -12.61 -21.42
CA ALA A 522 24.63 -12.45 -21.72
C ALA A 522 25.27 -11.23 -21.04
N GLU A 523 24.49 -10.19 -20.77
CA GLU A 523 24.87 -9.01 -19.99
C GLU A 523 23.98 -8.91 -18.75
N PRO A 524 24.41 -8.22 -17.67
CA PRO A 524 23.55 -7.93 -16.54
C PRO A 524 22.33 -7.12 -17.01
N SER A 525 21.18 -7.79 -17.17
CA SER A 525 19.93 -7.11 -17.46
C SER A 525 19.58 -6.24 -16.26
N HIS A 526 19.33 -4.95 -16.46
CA HIS A 526 18.66 -4.15 -15.45
C HIS A 526 17.25 -4.76 -15.24
N GLY A 527 16.85 -5.03 -14.00
CA GLY A 527 15.52 -5.60 -13.68
C GLY A 527 15.48 -7.10 -13.36
N SER A 528 14.28 -7.60 -13.02
CA SER A 528 14.07 -9.00 -12.59
C SER A 528 14.23 -9.97 -13.77
N THR A 529 15.27 -10.81 -13.70
CA THR A 529 15.49 -11.85 -14.70
C THR A 529 14.30 -12.81 -14.81
N ILE A 530 13.66 -13.17 -13.68
CA ILE A 530 12.49 -14.07 -13.65
C ILE A 530 11.32 -13.45 -14.42
N SER A 531 11.06 -12.15 -14.23
CA SER A 531 10.02 -11.43 -14.96
C SER A 531 10.27 -11.43 -16.47
N ALA A 532 11.54 -11.22 -16.88
CA ALA A 532 11.92 -11.27 -18.29
C ALA A 532 11.72 -12.66 -18.90
N HIS A 533 12.04 -13.74 -18.18
CA HIS A 533 11.79 -15.12 -18.63
C HIS A 533 10.29 -15.39 -18.79
N ALA A 534 9.47 -14.98 -17.80
CA ALA A 534 8.03 -15.18 -17.83
C ALA A 534 7.34 -14.42 -18.96
N TRP A 535 7.67 -13.14 -19.17
CA TRP A 535 7.12 -12.37 -20.29
C TRP A 535 7.58 -12.89 -21.65
N LEU A 536 8.84 -13.33 -21.76
CA LEU A 536 9.35 -13.90 -23.01
C LEU A 536 8.68 -15.23 -23.33
N LEU A 537 8.46 -16.10 -22.34
CA LEU A 537 7.71 -17.35 -22.51
C LEU A 537 6.29 -17.04 -23.04
N LEU A 538 5.59 -16.10 -22.39
CA LEU A 538 4.27 -15.65 -22.84
C LEU A 538 4.28 -15.15 -24.29
N ALA A 539 5.28 -14.34 -24.67
CA ALA A 539 5.41 -13.84 -26.04
C ALA A 539 5.64 -14.95 -27.06
N LEU A 540 6.53 -15.90 -26.75
CA LEU A 540 6.88 -17.01 -27.64
C LEU A 540 5.73 -18.00 -27.84
N CYS A 541 4.87 -18.21 -26.83
CA CYS A 541 3.67 -19.04 -26.97
C CYS A 541 2.65 -18.51 -28.00
N HIS A 542 2.78 -17.26 -28.46
CA HIS A 542 1.93 -16.68 -29.51
C HIS A 542 2.55 -16.71 -30.92
N LEU A 543 3.80 -17.17 -31.03
CA LEU A 543 4.49 -17.27 -32.32
C LEU A 543 4.32 -18.68 -32.92
N PRO A 544 4.40 -18.80 -34.26
CA PRO A 544 4.59 -20.09 -34.91
C PRO A 544 5.82 -20.83 -34.37
N SER A 545 5.78 -22.16 -34.36
CA SER A 545 6.89 -23.01 -33.91
C SER A 545 8.18 -22.84 -34.71
N GLU A 546 8.10 -22.29 -35.92
CA GLU A 546 9.24 -22.04 -36.80
C GLU A 546 9.96 -20.72 -36.48
N GLU A 547 9.41 -19.89 -35.60
CA GLU A 547 9.98 -18.59 -35.30
C GLU A 547 11.28 -18.66 -34.47
N PRO A 548 12.23 -17.73 -34.71
CA PRO A 548 13.44 -17.62 -33.90
C PRO A 548 13.10 -17.44 -32.42
N GLY A 549 13.55 -18.39 -31.60
CA GLY A 549 13.32 -18.41 -30.15
C GLY A 549 12.29 -19.44 -29.68
N ALA A 550 11.46 -20.02 -30.55
CA ALA A 550 10.50 -21.07 -30.16
C ALA A 550 11.19 -22.26 -29.46
N GLY A 551 12.40 -22.62 -29.89
CA GLY A 551 13.22 -23.66 -29.25
C GLY A 551 13.75 -23.31 -27.84
N LEU A 552 13.52 -22.09 -27.34
CA LEU A 552 13.83 -21.70 -25.96
C LEU A 552 12.68 -21.96 -24.98
N ILE A 553 11.46 -22.22 -25.48
CA ILE A 553 10.27 -22.43 -24.63
C ILE A 553 10.53 -23.48 -23.53
N PRO A 554 11.08 -24.68 -23.81
CA PRO A 554 11.34 -25.67 -22.77
C PRO A 554 12.36 -25.20 -21.72
N ASP A 555 13.37 -24.44 -22.11
CA ASP A 555 14.38 -23.92 -21.17
C ASP A 555 13.80 -22.79 -20.29
N LEU A 556 12.93 -21.95 -20.86
CA LEU A 556 12.21 -20.92 -20.13
C LEU A 556 11.25 -21.55 -19.11
N GLU A 557 10.47 -22.55 -19.51
CA GLU A 557 9.62 -23.33 -18.60
C GLU A 557 10.44 -23.95 -17.47
N ALA A 558 11.54 -24.64 -17.79
CA ALA A 558 12.42 -25.25 -16.80
C ALA A 558 12.99 -24.21 -15.82
N ALA A 559 13.41 -23.05 -16.33
CA ALA A 559 13.91 -21.96 -15.48
C ALA A 559 12.84 -21.42 -14.53
N LEU A 560 11.60 -21.23 -15.01
CA LEU A 560 10.49 -20.76 -14.18
C LEU A 560 10.03 -21.81 -13.17
N TRP A 561 9.91 -23.08 -13.57
CA TRP A 561 9.67 -24.18 -12.64
C TRP A 561 10.76 -24.27 -11.58
N GLY A 562 12.02 -24.02 -11.93
CA GLY A 562 13.14 -23.97 -10.99
C GLY A 562 13.02 -22.91 -9.89
N THR A 563 12.18 -21.88 -10.08
CA THR A 563 11.93 -20.84 -9.07
C THR A 563 10.90 -21.24 -8.02
N LEU A 564 10.07 -22.26 -8.27
CA LEU A 564 9.05 -22.72 -7.31
C LEU A 564 9.70 -23.59 -6.24
N ASP A 565 9.69 -23.15 -4.98
CA ASP A 565 10.06 -24.04 -3.89
C ASP A 565 8.97 -25.08 -3.59
N ARG A 566 9.25 -26.01 -2.67
CA ARG A 566 8.28 -27.06 -2.28
C ARG A 566 7.00 -26.52 -1.62
N HIS A 567 6.99 -25.27 -1.17
CA HIS A 567 5.85 -24.63 -0.53
C HIS A 567 5.04 -23.79 -1.52
N GLY A 568 5.49 -23.69 -2.77
CA GLY A 568 4.85 -22.93 -3.84
C GLY A 568 5.27 -21.46 -3.89
N ARG A 569 6.34 -21.08 -3.20
CA ARG A 569 6.91 -19.73 -3.24
C ARG A 569 7.75 -19.58 -4.50
N ILE A 570 7.68 -18.42 -5.15
CA ILE A 570 8.67 -18.04 -6.16
C ILE A 570 9.88 -17.43 -5.45
N VAL A 571 11.01 -18.11 -5.56
CA VAL A 571 12.28 -17.71 -4.95
C VAL A 571 13.33 -17.48 -6.03
N ASP A 572 14.12 -16.43 -5.86
CA ASP A 572 15.32 -16.24 -6.66
C ASP A 572 16.50 -16.98 -5.99
N ASN A 573 16.76 -18.19 -6.47
CA ASN A 573 17.84 -19.06 -5.99
C ASN A 573 19.25 -18.54 -6.37
N ARG A 574 19.35 -17.40 -7.06
CA ARG A 574 20.63 -16.81 -7.50
C ARG A 574 21.21 -15.78 -6.53
N MET A 575 20.40 -15.32 -5.56
CA MET A 575 20.76 -14.21 -4.65
C MET A 575 21.17 -14.68 -3.24
N ALA A 576 20.89 -15.93 -2.84
CA ALA A 576 21.28 -16.53 -1.56
C ALA A 576 21.13 -18.08 -1.58
N GLU A 577 21.85 -18.81 -0.72
CA GLU A 577 21.69 -20.28 -0.56
C GLU A 577 20.27 -20.70 -0.16
N ASP A 578 19.54 -19.83 0.57
CA ASP A 578 18.16 -20.07 1.02
C ASP A 578 17.09 -19.48 0.07
N GLY A 579 17.50 -18.80 -1.00
CA GLY A 579 16.62 -18.05 -1.91
C GLY A 579 15.94 -16.82 -1.24
N VAL A 580 15.63 -15.78 -2.02
CA VAL A 580 14.84 -14.63 -1.54
C VAL A 580 13.50 -14.63 -2.27
N GLU A 581 12.38 -14.48 -1.54
CA GLU A 581 11.05 -14.30 -2.14
C GLU A 581 11.09 -13.07 -3.06
N VAL A 582 10.74 -13.26 -4.32
CA VAL A 582 10.70 -12.17 -5.31
C VAL A 582 9.59 -11.17 -4.98
N GLU A 583 9.61 -10.01 -5.66
CA GLU A 583 8.55 -9.01 -5.53
C GLU A 583 7.14 -9.63 -5.66
N GLU A 584 6.20 -9.11 -4.87
CA GLU A 584 4.88 -9.73 -4.62
C GLU A 584 4.07 -9.99 -5.90
N ASP A 585 4.25 -9.18 -6.94
CA ASP A 585 3.57 -9.25 -8.23
C ASP A 585 4.20 -10.24 -9.23
N VAL A 586 5.49 -10.59 -9.05
CA VAL A 586 6.20 -11.56 -9.91
C VAL A 586 5.58 -12.95 -9.77
N GLY A 587 5.07 -13.30 -8.60
CA GLY A 587 4.41 -14.58 -8.35
C GLY A 587 3.22 -14.85 -9.29
N GLY A 588 2.34 -13.85 -9.45
CA GLY A 588 1.23 -13.95 -10.38
C GLY A 588 1.68 -14.08 -11.83
N LEU A 589 2.75 -13.38 -12.22
CA LEU A 589 3.30 -13.46 -13.57
C LEU A 589 3.89 -14.85 -13.89
N VAL A 590 4.65 -15.45 -12.98
CA VAL A 590 5.21 -16.79 -13.19
C VAL A 590 4.10 -17.83 -13.30
N LEU A 591 3.09 -17.77 -12.43
CA LEU A 591 1.94 -18.66 -12.49
C LEU A 591 1.15 -18.51 -13.80
N LEU A 592 0.98 -17.27 -14.26
CA LEU A 592 0.37 -16.98 -15.55
C LEU A 592 1.16 -17.62 -16.69
N ALA A 593 2.48 -17.38 -16.77
CA ALA A 593 3.32 -17.87 -17.86
C ALA A 593 3.32 -19.41 -17.96
N LEU A 594 3.44 -20.11 -16.82
CA LEU A 594 3.39 -21.58 -16.78
C LEU A 594 2.02 -22.14 -17.17
N ALA A 595 0.93 -21.55 -16.68
CA ALA A 595 -0.42 -21.96 -17.07
C ALA A 595 -0.69 -21.68 -18.56
N TYR A 596 -0.18 -20.56 -19.08
CA TYR A 596 -0.31 -20.20 -20.48
C TYR A 596 0.41 -21.19 -21.40
N ALA A 597 1.66 -21.54 -21.06
CA ALA A 597 2.44 -22.51 -21.81
C ALA A 597 1.74 -23.89 -21.85
N ALA A 598 1.16 -24.32 -20.73
CA ALA A 598 0.35 -25.53 -20.67
C ALA A 598 -0.89 -25.46 -21.58
N CYS A 599 -1.62 -24.34 -21.57
CA CYS A 599 -2.76 -24.13 -22.48
C CYS A 599 -2.34 -24.08 -23.96
N ALA A 600 -1.12 -23.62 -24.27
CA ALA A 600 -0.57 -23.60 -25.62
C ALA A 600 -0.01 -24.97 -26.08
N GLY A 601 -0.08 -26.01 -25.25
CA GLY A 601 0.33 -27.37 -25.60
C GLY A 601 1.81 -27.68 -25.38
N HIS A 602 2.52 -26.88 -24.58
CA HIS A 602 3.92 -27.15 -24.21
C HIS A 602 4.01 -28.10 -22.98
N SER A 603 5.05 -28.93 -22.95
CA SER A 603 5.04 -30.27 -22.31
C SER A 603 5.52 -30.34 -20.85
N ALA A 604 5.78 -29.23 -20.17
CA ALA A 604 6.30 -29.22 -18.79
C ALA A 604 5.21 -29.00 -17.71
N TRP A 605 3.94 -29.33 -17.96
CA TRP A 605 2.86 -29.07 -17.01
C TRP A 605 2.90 -29.96 -15.76
N ASP A 606 3.23 -29.38 -14.61
CA ASP A 606 3.09 -30.02 -13.29
C ASP A 606 1.91 -29.40 -12.52
N ARG A 607 0.73 -30.04 -12.66
CA ARG A 607 -0.51 -29.60 -12.02
C ARG A 607 -0.38 -29.49 -10.49
N ALA A 608 0.27 -30.46 -9.84
CA ALA A 608 0.33 -30.53 -8.38
C ALA A 608 1.20 -29.39 -7.81
N ARG A 609 2.34 -29.14 -8.45
CA ARG A 609 3.24 -28.06 -8.08
C ARG A 609 2.62 -26.69 -8.36
N TRP A 610 1.93 -26.53 -9.49
CA TRP A 610 1.19 -25.30 -9.80
C TRP A 610 0.10 -25.01 -8.75
N LEU A 611 -0.71 -26.02 -8.39
CA LEU A 611 -1.76 -25.87 -7.39
C LEU A 611 -1.20 -25.54 -5.99
N THR A 612 0.00 -26.01 -5.67
CA THR A 612 0.69 -25.67 -4.42
C THR A 612 1.04 -24.18 -4.38
N ALA A 613 1.58 -23.64 -5.47
CA ALA A 613 1.86 -22.21 -5.61
C ALA A 613 0.57 -21.37 -5.67
N PHE A 614 -0.47 -21.82 -6.37
CA PHE A 614 -1.80 -21.21 -6.33
C PHE A 614 -2.31 -21.04 -4.90
N ARG A 615 -2.26 -22.09 -4.07
CA ARG A 615 -2.70 -22.02 -2.66
C ARG A 615 -1.87 -21.03 -1.85
N PHE A 616 -0.56 -20.96 -2.11
CA PHE A 616 0.32 -19.98 -1.47
C PHE A 616 -0.09 -18.54 -1.82
N TYR A 617 -0.22 -18.22 -3.11
CA TYR A 617 -0.54 -16.85 -3.55
C TYR A 617 -1.99 -16.45 -3.25
N ARG A 618 -2.95 -17.39 -3.27
CA ARG A 618 -4.32 -17.13 -2.79
C ARG A 618 -4.35 -16.82 -1.30
N HIS A 619 -3.56 -17.53 -0.49
CA HIS A 619 -3.42 -17.23 0.93
C HIS A 619 -2.84 -15.82 1.14
N ARG A 620 -1.72 -15.49 0.48
CA ARG A 620 -1.13 -14.14 0.57
C ARG A 620 -2.12 -13.05 0.16
N PHE A 621 -2.85 -13.24 -0.94
CA PHE A 621 -3.87 -12.29 -1.40
C PHE A 621 -4.91 -11.96 -0.32
N ARG A 622 -5.35 -12.96 0.47
CA ARG A 622 -6.35 -12.76 1.53
C ARG A 622 -5.82 -11.95 2.71
N TYR A 623 -4.53 -12.09 3.04
CA TYR A 623 -4.00 -11.62 4.32
C TYR A 623 -3.02 -10.45 4.21
N ALA A 624 -2.23 -10.36 3.13
CA ALA A 624 -1.27 -9.29 2.85
C ALA A 624 -1.93 -7.90 2.76
N GLY A 625 -3.18 -7.85 2.29
CA GLY A 625 -3.92 -6.60 2.09
C GLY A 625 -3.41 -5.75 0.93
N SER A 626 -2.36 -6.21 0.24
CA SER A 626 -1.76 -5.55 -0.93
C SER A 626 -2.68 -5.65 -2.15
N VAL A 627 -2.75 -4.56 -2.91
CA VAL A 627 -3.51 -4.50 -4.19
C VAL A 627 -2.63 -4.78 -5.41
N ARG A 628 -1.30 -4.71 -5.25
CA ARG A 628 -0.32 -4.88 -6.32
C ARG A 628 -0.41 -6.22 -7.06
N PRO A 629 -0.54 -7.38 -6.39
CA PRO A 629 -0.58 -8.66 -7.10
C PRO A 629 -1.92 -8.93 -7.78
N MET A 630 -3.00 -8.20 -7.43
CA MET A 630 -4.36 -8.51 -7.90
C MET A 630 -4.48 -8.65 -9.43
N PRO A 631 -3.91 -7.75 -10.24
CA PRO A 631 -3.99 -7.87 -11.70
C PRO A 631 -3.32 -9.12 -12.26
N GLY A 632 -2.13 -9.46 -11.74
CA GLY A 632 -1.42 -10.68 -12.12
C GLY A 632 -2.17 -11.94 -11.68
N LEU A 633 -2.68 -11.96 -10.44
CA LEU A 633 -3.45 -13.08 -9.91
C LEU A 633 -4.77 -13.32 -10.65
N MET A 634 -5.48 -12.26 -11.06
CA MET A 634 -6.68 -12.41 -11.89
C MET A 634 -6.37 -13.13 -13.21
N GLN A 635 -5.28 -12.76 -13.88
CA GLN A 635 -4.85 -13.43 -15.12
C GLN A 635 -4.39 -14.85 -14.84
N ALA A 636 -3.49 -15.04 -13.86
CA ALA A 636 -2.93 -16.33 -13.51
C ALA A 636 -3.99 -17.35 -13.11
N PHE A 637 -4.96 -16.96 -12.29
CA PHE A 637 -6.05 -17.85 -11.87
C PHE A 637 -7.05 -18.09 -13.01
N SER A 638 -7.27 -17.11 -13.90
CA SER A 638 -8.17 -17.31 -15.04
C SER A 638 -7.60 -18.31 -16.05
N VAL A 639 -6.31 -18.21 -16.37
CA VAL A 639 -5.63 -19.16 -17.27
C VAL A 639 -5.37 -20.49 -16.55
N GLY A 640 -4.97 -20.42 -15.28
CA GLY A 640 -4.73 -21.59 -14.44
C GLY A 640 -5.97 -22.46 -14.21
N ALA A 641 -7.17 -21.87 -14.13
CA ALA A 641 -8.41 -22.64 -14.04
C ALA A 641 -8.61 -23.56 -15.26
N ARG A 642 -8.16 -23.13 -16.44
CA ARG A 642 -8.20 -23.92 -17.68
C ARG A 642 -7.12 -24.98 -17.70
N ALA A 643 -5.86 -24.58 -17.43
CA ALA A 643 -4.72 -25.48 -17.42
C ALA A 643 -4.86 -26.60 -16.37
N ALA A 644 -5.39 -26.27 -15.18
CA ALA A 644 -5.57 -27.21 -14.08
C ALA A 644 -6.92 -27.93 -14.10
N ALA A 645 -7.88 -27.49 -14.93
CA ALA A 645 -9.28 -27.92 -14.92
C ALA A 645 -9.85 -27.95 -13.49
N ASP A 646 -9.76 -26.82 -12.78
CA ASP A 646 -10.02 -26.75 -11.34
C ASP A 646 -10.98 -25.61 -10.98
N GLU A 647 -12.15 -25.95 -10.44
CA GLU A 647 -13.20 -25.00 -10.07
C GLU A 647 -12.81 -24.08 -8.91
N GLU A 648 -11.93 -24.53 -8.01
CA GLU A 648 -11.47 -23.71 -6.89
C GLU A 648 -10.58 -22.56 -7.39
N VAL A 649 -9.78 -22.82 -8.43
CA VAL A 649 -8.96 -21.81 -9.10
C VAL A 649 -9.85 -20.79 -9.82
N ALA A 650 -10.90 -21.25 -10.50
CA ALA A 650 -11.88 -20.36 -11.13
C ALA A 650 -12.59 -19.46 -10.11
N ALA A 651 -13.04 -20.04 -8.98
CA ALA A 651 -13.65 -19.29 -7.89
C ALA A 651 -12.69 -18.25 -7.29
N ALA A 652 -11.41 -18.59 -7.15
CA ALA A 652 -10.38 -17.66 -6.69
C ALA A 652 -10.17 -16.49 -7.66
N ALA A 653 -10.22 -16.72 -8.98
CA ALA A 653 -10.15 -15.63 -9.97
C ALA A 653 -11.28 -14.60 -9.76
N HIS A 654 -12.51 -15.07 -9.50
CA HIS A 654 -13.64 -14.21 -9.17
C HIS A 654 -13.52 -13.51 -7.81
N GLU A 655 -12.90 -14.18 -6.82
CA GLU A 655 -12.58 -13.60 -5.51
C GLU A 655 -11.66 -12.39 -5.66
N VAL A 656 -10.57 -12.52 -6.42
CA VAL A 656 -9.65 -11.41 -6.70
C VAL A 656 -10.36 -10.29 -7.48
N ALA A 657 -11.14 -10.63 -8.50
CA ALA A 657 -11.90 -9.63 -9.27
C ALA A 657 -12.92 -8.87 -8.41
N ALA A 658 -13.62 -9.55 -7.52
CA ALA A 658 -14.57 -8.91 -6.61
C ALA A 658 -13.88 -7.89 -5.70
N ARG A 659 -12.66 -8.20 -5.22
CA ARG A 659 -11.85 -7.26 -4.45
C ARG A 659 -11.36 -6.09 -5.30
N ALA A 660 -10.87 -6.34 -6.52
CA ALA A 660 -10.42 -5.30 -7.45
C ALA A 660 -11.54 -4.28 -7.76
N LEU A 661 -12.79 -4.73 -7.92
CA LEU A 661 -13.95 -3.85 -8.11
C LEU A 661 -14.17 -2.86 -6.95
N SER A 662 -13.79 -3.22 -5.72
CA SER A 662 -13.89 -2.30 -4.58
C SER A 662 -12.90 -1.13 -4.67
N CYS A 663 -11.89 -1.23 -5.54
CA CYS A 663 -10.89 -0.21 -5.80
C CYS A 663 -11.25 0.72 -6.96
N LEU A 664 -12.39 0.52 -7.63
CA LEU A 664 -12.86 1.38 -8.73
C LEU A 664 -13.44 2.69 -8.21
N SER A 665 -12.87 3.81 -8.64
CA SER A 665 -13.44 5.13 -8.43
C SER A 665 -14.68 5.33 -9.30
N ARG A 666 -15.86 5.46 -8.68
CA ARG A 666 -17.11 5.78 -9.40
C ARG A 666 -17.09 7.14 -10.08
N ARG A 667 -16.26 8.07 -9.59
CA ARG A 667 -16.15 9.44 -10.13
C ARG A 667 -15.21 9.51 -11.32
N THR A 668 -14.07 8.83 -11.25
CA THR A 668 -13.00 8.97 -12.25
C THR A 668 -12.89 7.79 -13.20
N GLY A 669 -13.37 6.60 -12.82
CA GLY A 669 -13.16 5.36 -13.57
C GLY A 669 -11.76 4.76 -13.37
N GLU A 670 -10.94 5.35 -12.48
CA GLU A 670 -9.60 4.87 -12.16
C GLU A 670 -9.67 3.72 -11.14
N PHE A 671 -8.73 2.78 -11.25
CA PHE A 671 -8.49 1.77 -10.23
C PHE A 671 -7.29 2.13 -9.35
N PHE A 672 -7.29 1.62 -8.12
CA PHE A 672 -6.16 1.71 -7.18
C PHE A 672 -5.69 3.14 -6.94
N THR A 673 -6.62 4.08 -6.75
CA THR A 673 -6.32 5.51 -6.52
C THR A 673 -5.54 5.76 -5.21
N GLY A 674 -5.43 4.77 -4.32
CA GLY A 674 -4.68 4.84 -3.06
C GLY A 674 -3.33 4.11 -3.06
N ASP A 675 -2.90 3.49 -4.17
CA ASP A 675 -1.57 2.86 -4.28
C ASP A 675 -0.55 3.85 -4.88
N PRO A 676 0.57 4.16 -4.20
CA PRO A 676 1.62 5.03 -4.73
C PRO A 676 2.33 4.52 -5.98
N ALA A 677 2.23 3.24 -6.32
CA ALA A 677 3.03 2.65 -7.40
C ALA A 677 2.53 3.06 -8.80
N GLY A 678 3.37 3.78 -9.56
CA GLY A 678 3.19 4.06 -10.99
C GLY A 678 2.20 5.18 -11.37
N PRO A 679 1.99 5.44 -12.66
CA PRO A 679 0.95 6.35 -13.14
C PRO A 679 -0.48 5.79 -12.97
N PRO A 680 -1.50 6.63 -12.72
CA PRO A 680 -2.91 6.22 -12.68
C PRO A 680 -3.38 5.39 -13.87
N THR A 681 -2.91 5.74 -15.08
CA THR A 681 -3.23 5.01 -16.31
C THR A 681 -2.68 3.59 -16.29
N VAL A 682 -1.41 3.42 -15.90
CA VAL A 682 -0.76 2.11 -15.82
C VAL A 682 -1.50 1.22 -14.82
N ARG A 683 -1.78 1.73 -13.62
CA ARG A 683 -2.55 1.00 -12.60
C ARG A 683 -3.94 0.58 -13.10
N THR A 684 -4.63 1.50 -13.78
CA THR A 684 -5.96 1.25 -14.31
C THR A 684 -5.91 0.22 -15.43
N ALA A 685 -5.03 0.38 -16.41
CA ALA A 685 -4.88 -0.54 -17.53
C ALA A 685 -4.48 -1.94 -17.06
N LEU A 686 -3.52 -2.04 -16.13
CA LEU A 686 -3.13 -3.32 -15.54
C LEU A 686 -4.31 -3.99 -14.82
N CYS A 687 -5.10 -3.25 -14.02
CA CYS A 687 -6.29 -3.81 -13.38
C CYS A 687 -7.32 -4.33 -14.40
N LEU A 688 -7.55 -3.55 -15.45
CA LEU A 688 -8.49 -3.89 -16.51
C LEU A 688 -8.03 -5.11 -17.30
N GLU A 689 -6.73 -5.29 -17.48
CA GLU A 689 -6.15 -6.47 -18.11
C GLU A 689 -6.53 -7.75 -17.34
N GLY A 690 -6.40 -7.72 -16.01
CA GLY A 690 -6.83 -8.84 -15.16
C GLY A 690 -8.35 -9.02 -15.12
N LEU A 691 -9.13 -7.94 -15.05
CA LEU A 691 -10.59 -8.03 -15.15
C LEU A 691 -11.04 -8.58 -16.50
N GLY A 692 -10.35 -8.25 -17.59
CA GLY A 692 -10.58 -8.80 -18.92
C GLY A 692 -10.42 -10.32 -18.95
N ALA A 693 -9.34 -10.84 -18.34
CA ALA A 693 -9.13 -12.28 -18.23
C ALA A 693 -10.24 -12.99 -17.44
N VAL A 694 -10.77 -12.35 -16.39
CA VAL A 694 -11.88 -12.89 -15.59
C VAL A 694 -13.22 -12.80 -16.34
N VAL A 695 -13.43 -11.76 -17.16
CA VAL A 695 -14.60 -11.67 -18.05
C VAL A 695 -14.57 -12.81 -19.06
N ASP A 696 -13.42 -13.05 -19.68
CA ASP A 696 -13.20 -14.14 -20.64
C ASP A 696 -13.50 -15.51 -20.01
N LEU A 697 -12.97 -15.79 -18.81
CA LEU A 697 -13.33 -16.99 -18.04
C LEU A 697 -14.84 -17.09 -17.76
N ALA A 698 -15.46 -15.99 -17.35
CA ALA A 698 -16.90 -15.97 -17.04
C ALA A 698 -17.77 -16.24 -18.29
N VAL A 699 -17.34 -15.80 -19.47
CA VAL A 699 -18.01 -16.11 -20.75
C VAL A 699 -17.92 -17.59 -21.05
N GLU A 700 -16.73 -18.19 -20.95
CA GLU A 700 -16.51 -19.61 -21.16
C GLU A 700 -17.35 -20.48 -20.22
N LEU A 701 -17.46 -20.07 -18.95
CA LEU A 701 -18.27 -20.77 -17.94
C LEU A 701 -19.78 -20.44 -18.00
N GLY A 702 -20.24 -19.62 -18.95
CA GLY A 702 -21.66 -19.26 -19.10
C GLY A 702 -22.25 -18.42 -17.95
N GLN A 703 -21.42 -17.67 -17.21
CA GLN A 703 -21.81 -16.98 -15.98
C GLN A 703 -22.38 -15.57 -16.23
N GLY A 704 -23.56 -15.51 -16.85
CA GLY A 704 -24.21 -14.26 -17.33
C GLY A 704 -24.25 -13.08 -16.34
N LEU A 705 -24.45 -13.34 -15.04
CA LEU A 705 -24.47 -12.28 -14.02
C LEU A 705 -23.08 -11.67 -13.77
N LEU A 706 -22.05 -12.51 -13.70
CA LEU A 706 -20.67 -12.07 -13.48
C LEU A 706 -20.13 -11.33 -14.70
N ILE A 707 -20.44 -11.81 -15.91
CA ILE A 707 -20.12 -11.13 -17.17
C ILE A 707 -20.63 -9.69 -17.14
N ARG A 708 -21.93 -9.48 -16.85
CA ARG A 708 -22.52 -8.12 -16.77
C ARG A 708 -21.85 -7.26 -15.70
N LYS A 709 -21.53 -7.84 -14.54
CA LYS A 709 -20.90 -7.12 -13.42
C LYS A 709 -19.51 -6.62 -13.79
N TYR A 710 -18.67 -7.50 -14.33
CA TYR A 710 -17.29 -7.17 -14.67
C TYR A 710 -17.20 -6.26 -15.91
N ARG A 711 -18.01 -6.50 -16.95
CA ARG A 711 -18.03 -5.64 -18.16
C ARG A 711 -18.33 -4.18 -17.84
N ARG A 712 -19.30 -3.89 -16.97
CA ARG A 712 -19.61 -2.51 -16.54
C ARG A 712 -18.38 -1.79 -15.96
N ALA A 713 -17.55 -2.49 -15.19
CA ALA A 713 -16.34 -1.93 -14.62
C ALA A 713 -15.25 -1.75 -15.67
N VAL A 714 -15.11 -2.73 -16.57
CA VAL A 714 -14.18 -2.68 -17.71
C VAL A 714 -14.50 -1.50 -18.63
N ASP A 715 -15.78 -1.27 -18.96
CA ASP A 715 -16.23 -0.15 -19.80
C ASP A 715 -16.05 1.20 -19.11
N ALA A 716 -16.20 1.27 -17.78
CA ALA A 716 -15.90 2.48 -17.02
C ALA A 716 -14.43 2.88 -17.13
N GLY A 717 -13.52 1.90 -17.03
CA GLY A 717 -12.09 2.10 -17.26
C GLY A 717 -11.77 2.43 -18.71
N CYS A 718 -12.43 1.78 -19.68
CA CYS A 718 -12.29 2.08 -21.10
C CYS A 718 -12.57 3.56 -21.41
N ARG A 719 -13.67 4.11 -20.88
CA ARG A 719 -14.02 5.52 -21.03
C ARG A 719 -12.99 6.49 -20.45
N LEU A 720 -12.22 6.06 -19.44
CA LEU A 720 -11.08 6.83 -18.94
C LEU A 720 -9.91 6.74 -19.92
N LEU A 721 -9.51 5.53 -20.32
CA LEU A 721 -8.38 5.30 -21.24
C LEU A 721 -8.60 5.99 -22.60
N ASP A 722 -9.82 5.99 -23.13
CA ASP A 722 -10.18 6.72 -24.36
C ASP A 722 -9.93 8.23 -24.22
N ARG A 723 -10.31 8.84 -23.08
CA ARG A 723 -10.05 10.26 -22.80
C ARG A 723 -8.57 10.57 -22.63
N LEU A 724 -7.77 9.59 -22.22
CA LEU A 724 -6.33 9.71 -22.03
C LEU A 724 -5.54 9.40 -23.31
N THR A 725 -6.16 8.73 -24.28
CA THR A 725 -5.56 8.41 -25.58
C THR A 725 -5.45 9.68 -26.43
N ILE A 726 -4.25 9.94 -26.95
CA ILE A 726 -3.97 11.02 -27.89
C ILE A 726 -4.61 10.68 -29.24
N GLN A 727 -5.36 11.60 -29.82
CA GLN A 727 -6.09 11.40 -31.08
C GLN A 727 -5.80 12.52 -32.08
N GLY A 728 -6.17 12.32 -33.35
CA GLY A 728 -5.92 13.30 -34.42
C GLY A 728 -6.43 14.73 -34.13
N THR A 729 -7.52 14.87 -33.37
CA THR A 729 -8.04 16.18 -32.93
C THR A 729 -7.13 16.94 -31.96
N ASP A 730 -6.06 16.32 -31.43
CA ASP A 730 -5.03 17.01 -30.64
C ASP A 730 -3.96 17.71 -31.51
N GLY A 731 -4.05 17.54 -32.84
CA GLY A 731 -3.02 17.91 -33.82
C GLY A 731 -2.51 19.35 -33.79
N GLY A 732 -3.39 20.31 -33.51
CA GLY A 732 -3.00 21.73 -33.47
C GLY A 732 -2.08 22.13 -32.31
N ARG A 733 -1.69 21.18 -31.45
CA ARG A 733 -0.95 21.44 -30.19
C ARG A 733 0.33 20.63 -30.01
N LEU A 734 0.62 19.69 -30.91
CA LEU A 734 1.75 18.77 -30.77
C LEU A 734 2.74 18.92 -31.92
N PRO A 735 4.06 18.96 -31.64
CA PRO A 735 5.09 19.02 -32.69
C PRO A 735 5.10 17.78 -33.58
N GLY A 736 4.68 16.62 -33.06
CA GLY A 736 4.70 15.33 -33.76
C GLY A 736 3.41 14.52 -33.61
N LEU A 737 2.27 15.05 -34.11
CA LEU A 737 0.96 14.39 -33.95
C LEU A 737 0.94 12.94 -34.42
N LEU A 738 1.50 12.64 -35.59
CA LEU A 738 1.49 11.28 -36.13
C LEU A 738 2.19 10.28 -35.19
N ARG A 739 3.30 10.72 -34.57
CA ARG A 739 4.07 9.92 -33.62
C ARG A 739 3.32 9.76 -32.28
N ALA A 740 2.72 10.84 -31.80
CA ALA A 740 1.99 10.87 -30.53
C ALA A 740 0.62 10.17 -30.57
N SER A 741 -0.03 10.11 -31.73
CA SER A 741 -1.36 9.53 -31.90
C SER A 741 -1.41 8.09 -31.40
N GLY A 742 -2.42 7.76 -30.60
CA GLY A 742 -2.56 6.46 -29.95
C GLY A 742 -1.74 6.29 -28.66
N GLY A 743 -0.89 7.23 -28.28
CA GLY A 743 -0.26 7.22 -26.95
C GLY A 743 -1.29 7.47 -25.85
N VAL A 744 -1.18 6.78 -24.71
CA VAL A 744 -2.09 6.97 -23.56
C VAL A 744 -1.35 7.73 -22.46
N ARG A 745 -1.88 8.89 -22.11
CA ARG A 745 -1.26 9.78 -21.11
C ARG A 745 -1.28 9.16 -19.72
N ASP A 746 -0.26 9.46 -18.91
CA ASP A 746 -0.05 8.93 -17.55
C ASP A 746 -1.20 9.22 -16.58
N GLY A 747 -1.98 10.28 -16.84
CA GLY A 747 -3.14 10.63 -16.04
C GLY A 747 -3.81 11.93 -16.49
N ARG A 748 -4.83 12.35 -15.72
CA ARG A 748 -5.52 13.62 -15.93
C ARG A 748 -4.58 14.77 -15.56
N GLY A 749 -4.32 15.69 -16.50
CA GLY A 749 -3.35 16.78 -16.31
C GLY A 749 -1.89 16.39 -16.55
N LEU A 750 -1.61 15.13 -16.90
CA LEU A 750 -0.28 14.68 -17.32
C LEU A 750 -0.21 14.56 -18.85
N SER A 751 0.98 14.80 -19.40
CA SER A 751 1.25 14.72 -20.84
C SER A 751 2.19 13.59 -21.25
N ARG A 752 3.04 13.10 -20.33
CA ARG A 752 3.90 11.92 -20.56
C ARG A 752 3.04 10.70 -20.88
N VAL A 753 3.54 9.87 -21.79
CA VAL A 753 2.98 8.57 -22.17
C VAL A 753 3.92 7.49 -21.68
N ASP A 754 3.46 6.65 -20.76
CA ASP A 754 4.13 5.41 -20.39
C ASP A 754 3.87 4.31 -21.43
N ILE A 755 4.93 3.84 -22.10
CA ILE A 755 4.81 2.90 -23.23
C ILE A 755 4.36 1.51 -22.76
N ALA A 756 4.84 1.06 -21.60
CA ALA A 756 4.34 -0.18 -20.99
C ALA A 756 2.85 -0.04 -20.64
N GLY A 757 2.43 1.13 -20.14
CA GLY A 757 1.04 1.53 -19.94
C GLY A 757 0.16 1.34 -21.18
N VAL A 758 0.63 1.77 -22.36
CA VAL A 758 -0.09 1.54 -23.62
C VAL A 758 -0.16 0.05 -23.97
N GLY A 759 0.89 -0.71 -23.68
CA GLY A 759 0.90 -2.18 -23.78
C GLY A 759 -0.19 -2.85 -22.93
N HIS A 760 -0.35 -2.43 -21.67
CA HIS A 760 -1.46 -2.90 -20.81
C HIS A 760 -2.83 -2.57 -21.40
N CYS A 761 -2.99 -1.38 -21.99
CA CYS A 761 -4.23 -0.97 -22.64
C CYS A 761 -4.55 -1.90 -23.81
N LEU A 762 -3.56 -2.18 -24.67
CA LEU A 762 -3.72 -3.11 -25.79
C LEU A 762 -4.07 -4.52 -25.32
N SER A 763 -3.34 -5.06 -24.35
CA SER A 763 -3.61 -6.39 -23.77
C SER A 763 -5.01 -6.48 -23.15
N THR A 764 -5.49 -5.41 -22.51
CA THR A 764 -6.87 -5.30 -22.01
C THR A 764 -7.87 -5.41 -23.16
N ALA A 765 -7.67 -4.66 -24.25
CA ALA A 765 -8.56 -4.73 -25.41
C ALA A 765 -8.60 -6.16 -25.97
N GLU A 766 -7.47 -6.84 -26.02
CA GLU A 766 -7.41 -8.23 -26.50
C GLU A 766 -8.23 -9.18 -25.65
N TRP A 767 -8.18 -9.09 -24.32
CA TRP A 767 -9.06 -9.89 -23.47
C TRP A 767 -10.54 -9.61 -23.74
N VAL A 768 -10.91 -8.34 -23.85
CA VAL A 768 -12.31 -7.94 -24.01
C VAL A 768 -12.86 -8.32 -25.38
N LEU A 769 -12.12 -8.05 -26.45
CA LEU A 769 -12.53 -8.34 -27.82
C LEU A 769 -12.74 -9.83 -28.05
N ALA A 770 -11.87 -10.68 -27.48
CA ALA A 770 -12.04 -12.13 -27.50
C ALA A 770 -13.39 -12.55 -26.90
N SER A 771 -13.68 -12.02 -25.71
CA SER A 771 -14.91 -12.30 -24.98
C SER A 771 -16.16 -11.81 -25.72
N LEU A 772 -16.05 -10.78 -26.57
CA LEU A 772 -17.14 -10.25 -27.39
C LEU A 772 -17.35 -11.09 -28.66
N GLN A 773 -16.27 -11.63 -29.21
CA GLN A 773 -16.27 -12.44 -30.43
C GLN A 773 -16.45 -13.94 -30.15
N ASN A 774 -16.54 -14.34 -28.89
CA ASN A 774 -16.57 -15.74 -28.45
C ASN A 774 -15.35 -16.54 -28.97
N GLN A 775 -14.20 -15.89 -28.98
CA GLN A 775 -12.92 -16.46 -29.41
C GLN A 775 -12.00 -16.64 -28.20
N SER A 776 -11.16 -17.68 -28.21
CA SER A 776 -10.14 -17.85 -27.18
C SER A 776 -9.00 -16.84 -27.35
N VAL A 777 -8.50 -16.31 -26.23
CA VAL A 777 -7.25 -15.54 -26.19
C VAL A 777 -6.02 -16.44 -26.20
N LEU A 778 -6.18 -17.71 -25.82
CA LEU A 778 -5.08 -18.61 -25.48
C LEU A 778 -4.51 -19.38 -26.68
N SER A 779 -5.12 -19.26 -27.87
CA SER A 779 -4.62 -19.92 -29.07
C SER A 779 -3.44 -19.15 -29.69
N PRO A 780 -2.40 -19.84 -30.21
CA PRO A 780 -1.37 -19.20 -31.01
C PRO A 780 -2.03 -18.62 -32.26
N SER A 781 -1.75 -17.34 -32.53
CA SER A 781 -2.56 -16.53 -33.43
C SER A 781 -1.75 -15.88 -34.55
N LEU A 782 -0.43 -15.82 -34.45
CA LEU A 782 0.39 -15.43 -35.60
C LEU A 782 0.55 -16.64 -36.51
N GLU A 783 -0.12 -16.63 -37.66
CA GLU A 783 0.26 -17.42 -38.84
C GLU A 783 1.04 -16.54 -39.83
#